data_AF-A0A1V8TIR9-F1
#
_entry.id   AF-A0A1V8TIR9-F1
#
_cell.length_a   1.000
_cell.length_b   1.000
_cell.length_c   1.000
_cell.angle_alpha   90.00
_cell.angle_beta   90.00
_cell.angle_gamma   90.00
#
_symmetry.space_group_name_H-M   'P 1'
#
loop_
_entity.id
_entity.type
_entity.pdbx_description
1 polymer ?
#
loop_
_entity_poly.entity_id
_entity_poly.type
_entity_poly.pdbx_seq_one_letter_code
_entity_poly.pdbx_strand_id
1 'polypeptide(L)'
;MLDSRADRNSDNVLANFRYYYYEPALSAAAIFAVLFGLSTLLHAFQLIRTKTWFLIPFLIVETIGYIGRILSAQQNPGPYTLGPFIIQSVLLLVAPALFAASIYMELGRIVLMCDGDRALFVRRTWLTKIFVGGDILSFLMQSAGAGLLSSGTSSSINMGSNIVVGGLVVQVLFFGLFVITAALFHVRNRRNPTEKSRGTPWKKHLIGLYIVSILIFVRSIVRVVEYAEGYAGYIMEHEVFLYIFDAVVMWLAMVTMNWIHPSEVAALLRSGTEQRAFTNAWKLEKVGQRSVVELGSGHAMKHLWQENIPLEATKHPFLMHGILALSALHIAATVPSKSAAYLQISDKHHVIAVSSFRELLSEPVTDDQGNALFALSMVLSISSLARASLRTVERPERRFMALEDVVELLYMTRGVRDVVDTTYETVSRGPFSVALHGHQAVPSAAHALAPELKACFSALSSLCDDISDPEKSRLCMEAVTELQTVYETAVQTHATQALHSGHIFRWVAERSYEFLKLVQTRHPPALVITAYFFVSTGMLEHSWYLRDLAQLGFNGVANALEADYGKHLAYARDLIASDLATRPAPPERSYTPGPPDGSSNFLTEQIAKQERSNFHSSSLTSSIVTMVANGVNKTALHPKGVVPQVEHTEIEEELHEKAHIDYERVAIIANPSVPALYEDALVYETGSAITSSGALSAYSGAKTGRSPSDKRIVEEDSSKDNVWWGPVNKPMSPEVWKINRERAVDYLNTRNRIYVIDGFAGWDERYRINVRVVCARAYHALFMRNMLIRPSRKELEHFHPDYVIYNAGAFPANRWTTGMTSATSVSINFAEKEMVILGTEYAGEMKKGIFTVLFYEMPVKHNVLTLHSSANEGKDGDVTVFFGLSGTGKTTLSADPKRALIGDDEHCWSDRGVFNIEGGCYAKCIGLSADKEPDIYNAIKFGSILENVVFDPETRTVDYDDITLTENTRCAYPIEYIENTKIPCVSSNHPTNIVLLTCDARGVLPPISKLNTEQTMFHFISGYTSKMAGTEDGVNEPTATFSSCFAQPFLALHPMRYATMLAKFMSEHKVNAWLLNTGWVGAGATTGGKRCPLKYTRAILDAIHSGELAKAEYETYETFNLSVPKSCPNVPDEVLNPAKAWTGSTDFTSEVTKLADLFNENFKKYSDQATPEVLAAAPQTKSAPKKEEAPQSNGTTESQEKAEPQAEAAPQQNGTAAQTETAPSSS
;
A
#
# COMPACT_ATOMS: atom_id res chain seq x y z
N MET A 1 60.69 4.39 26.66
CA MET A 1 62.05 4.87 26.36
C MET A 1 61.95 6.30 25.84
N LEU A 2 62.96 7.13 26.07
CA LEU A 2 63.14 8.40 25.37
C LEU A 2 64.14 8.15 24.23
N ASP A 3 63.76 8.41 22.97
CA ASP A 3 64.54 9.23 22.02
C ASP A 3 63.75 9.47 20.71
N SER A 4 64.43 9.97 19.67
CA SER A 4 64.01 10.17 18.27
C SER A 4 62.99 11.30 18.00
N ARG A 5 63.32 12.52 18.45
CA ARG A 5 62.86 13.76 17.79
C ARG A 5 63.63 14.00 16.47
N ALA A 6 63.57 13.06 15.53
CA ALA A 6 64.32 13.15 14.27
C ALA A 6 63.71 12.31 13.14
N ASP A 7 62.64 12.80 12.50
CA ASP A 7 62.74 13.14 11.07
C ASP A 7 61.58 14.06 10.64
N ARG A 8 61.86 15.03 9.75
CA ARG A 8 60.84 15.93 9.16
C ARG A 8 61.10 16.14 7.68
N ASN A 9 60.92 15.06 6.90
CA ASN A 9 60.86 15.06 5.45
C ASN A 9 59.58 14.33 4.99
N SER A 10 58.97 14.81 3.90
CA SER A 10 57.58 14.53 3.51
C SER A 10 57.32 13.13 2.94
N ASP A 11 58.35 12.37 2.58
CA ASP A 11 58.22 11.36 1.53
C ASP A 11 58.08 9.92 2.05
N ASN A 12 58.22 9.70 3.37
CA ASN A 12 58.23 8.36 4.00
C ASN A 12 56.93 7.95 4.71
N VAL A 13 55.83 8.72 4.56
CA VAL A 13 54.58 8.56 5.35
C VAL A 13 53.93 7.17 5.20
N LEU A 14 54.03 6.52 4.03
CA LEU A 14 53.45 5.19 3.80
C LEU A 14 54.15 4.06 4.58
N ALA A 15 55.42 4.21 4.95
CA ALA A 15 56.20 3.12 5.56
C ALA A 15 55.82 2.83 7.03
N ASN A 16 55.03 3.71 7.67
CA ASN A 16 54.73 3.64 9.11
C ASN A 16 53.25 4.00 9.44
N PHE A 17 52.30 3.70 8.55
CA PHE A 17 50.88 3.86 8.89
C PHE A 17 50.47 2.90 10.02
N ARG A 18 49.90 3.43 11.11
CA ARG A 18 49.41 2.65 12.26
C ARG A 18 47.94 2.98 12.50
N TYR A 19 47.11 1.95 12.74
CA TYR A 19 45.69 2.13 13.06
C TYR A 19 45.45 2.93 14.35
N TYR A 20 46.37 2.81 15.32
CA TYR A 20 46.38 3.63 16.53
C TYR A 20 47.82 4.12 16.80
N TYR A 21 47.96 5.39 17.16
CA TYR A 21 49.23 6.00 17.59
C TYR A 21 49.45 5.92 19.12
N TYR A 22 48.47 5.35 19.82
CA TYR A 22 48.44 5.03 21.25
C TYR A 22 48.01 3.56 21.46
N GLU A 23 48.13 3.04 22.69
CA GLU A 23 47.55 1.75 23.10
C GLU A 23 46.11 1.98 23.63
N PRO A 24 45.05 1.41 23.02
CA PRO A 24 43.67 1.69 23.42
C PRO A 24 43.30 1.17 24.82
N ALA A 25 42.83 2.04 25.70
CA ALA A 25 42.50 1.70 27.08
C ALA A 25 41.18 0.92 27.21
N LEU A 26 41.29 -0.41 27.34
CA LEU A 26 40.16 -1.34 27.54
C LEU A 26 39.20 -0.91 28.67
N SER A 27 39.74 -0.42 29.78
CA SER A 27 38.95 0.03 30.95
C SER A 27 38.09 1.25 30.62
N ALA A 28 38.63 2.23 29.89
CA ALA A 28 37.90 3.42 29.47
C ALA A 28 36.82 3.06 28.43
N ALA A 29 37.15 2.24 27.43
CA ALA A 29 36.20 1.76 26.44
C ALA A 29 35.02 0.98 27.07
N ALA A 30 35.31 0.13 28.07
CA ALA A 30 34.28 -0.59 28.83
C ALA A 30 33.37 0.33 29.65
N ILE A 31 33.93 1.34 30.33
CA ILE A 31 33.15 2.34 31.08
C ILE A 31 32.19 3.08 30.15
N PHE A 32 32.67 3.60 29.00
CA PHE A 32 31.81 4.32 28.07
C PHE A 32 30.77 3.42 27.40
N ALA A 33 31.10 2.18 27.03
CA ALA A 33 30.10 1.24 26.52
C ALA A 33 28.94 0.99 27.51
N VAL A 34 29.22 0.89 28.81
CA VAL A 34 28.18 0.77 29.86
C VAL A 34 27.39 2.08 30.01
N LEU A 35 28.06 3.23 30.04
CA LEU A 35 27.40 4.54 30.16
C LEU A 35 26.47 4.85 28.97
N PHE A 36 26.90 4.55 27.74
CA PHE A 36 26.08 4.65 26.54
C PHE A 36 24.96 3.59 26.50
N GLY A 37 25.24 2.35 26.91
CA GLY A 37 24.23 1.29 27.01
C GLY A 37 23.09 1.63 27.97
N LEU A 38 23.40 2.10 29.18
CA LEU A 38 22.40 2.53 30.16
C LEU A 38 21.60 3.74 29.66
N SER A 39 22.26 4.72 29.04
CA SER A 39 21.62 5.89 28.43
C SER A 39 20.70 5.51 27.26
N THR A 40 21.10 4.51 26.46
CA THR A 40 20.32 3.92 25.35
C THR A 40 19.08 3.19 25.86
N LEU A 41 19.20 2.38 26.92
CA LEU A 41 18.07 1.65 27.51
C LEU A 41 17.02 2.61 28.11
N LEU A 42 17.46 3.68 28.77
CA LEU A 42 16.55 4.72 29.26
C LEU A 42 15.85 5.46 28.11
N HIS A 43 16.59 5.83 27.05
CA HIS A 43 16.01 6.41 25.84
C HIS A 43 15.00 5.48 25.18
N ALA A 44 15.31 4.19 25.03
CA ALA A 44 14.39 3.20 24.46
C ALA A 44 13.09 3.09 25.28
N PHE A 45 13.19 3.04 26.61
CA PHE A 45 12.02 3.01 27.50
C PHE A 45 11.19 4.30 27.39
N GLN A 46 11.82 5.48 27.43
CA GLN A 46 11.14 6.76 27.27
C GLN A 46 10.47 6.87 25.90
N LEU A 47 11.15 6.44 24.84
CA LEU A 47 10.70 6.51 23.44
C LEU A 47 9.52 5.59 23.16
N ILE A 48 9.55 4.34 23.63
CA ILE A 48 8.42 3.40 23.53
C ILE A 48 7.23 3.91 24.34
N ARG A 49 7.45 4.28 25.61
CA ARG A 49 6.38 4.74 26.52
C ARG A 49 5.69 6.01 26.05
N THR A 50 6.43 6.93 25.42
CA THR A 50 5.90 8.24 24.99
C THR A 50 5.69 8.36 23.48
N LYS A 51 5.99 7.31 22.70
CA LYS A 51 5.85 7.25 21.24
C LYS A 51 6.58 8.40 20.53
N THR A 52 7.83 8.69 20.94
CA THR A 52 8.69 9.76 20.38
C THR A 52 9.69 9.24 19.35
N TRP A 53 9.21 8.45 18.38
CA TRP A 53 10.02 7.74 17.37
C TRP A 53 11.05 8.59 16.60
N PHE A 54 10.93 9.92 16.58
CA PHE A 54 11.93 10.81 15.98
C PHE A 54 13.26 10.89 16.77
N LEU A 55 13.35 10.24 17.94
CA LEU A 55 14.57 10.05 18.73
C LEU A 55 15.22 8.67 18.54
N ILE A 56 14.75 7.83 17.61
CA ILE A 56 15.44 6.57 17.24
C ILE A 56 16.95 6.77 16.97
N PRO A 57 17.43 7.89 16.36
CA PRO A 57 18.86 8.11 16.16
C PRO A 57 19.72 8.19 17.43
N PHE A 58 19.12 8.40 18.62
CA PHE A 58 19.80 8.33 19.91
C PHE A 58 19.98 6.89 20.43
N LEU A 59 19.58 5.87 19.66
CA LEU A 59 19.73 4.47 20.03
C LEU A 59 20.92 3.83 19.32
N ILE A 60 21.59 2.89 20.01
CA ILE A 60 22.50 1.86 19.46
C ILE A 60 23.87 2.36 18.94
N VAL A 61 23.94 3.47 18.19
CA VAL A 61 25.14 3.87 17.41
C VAL A 61 26.42 3.99 18.26
N GLU A 62 26.43 4.87 19.27
CA GLU A 62 27.56 5.06 20.19
C GLU A 62 27.94 3.75 20.91
N THR A 63 26.94 3.01 21.38
CA THR A 63 27.12 1.75 22.12
C THR A 63 27.85 0.71 21.28
N ILE A 64 27.50 0.53 20.00
CA ILE A 64 28.23 -0.38 19.10
C ILE A 64 29.62 0.18 18.76
N GLY A 65 29.78 1.50 18.59
CA GLY A 65 31.09 2.14 18.41
C GLY A 65 32.07 1.81 19.54
N TYR A 66 31.66 1.96 20.80
CA TYR A 66 32.51 1.59 21.95
C TYR A 66 32.69 0.08 22.13
N ILE A 67 31.75 -0.77 21.69
CA ILE A 67 31.98 -2.23 21.60
C ILE A 67 33.08 -2.55 20.56
N GLY A 68 33.08 -1.90 19.40
CA GLY A 68 34.18 -2.02 18.42
C GLY A 68 35.54 -1.56 18.98
N ARG A 69 35.52 -0.57 19.88
CA ARG A 69 36.70 -0.08 20.60
C ARG A 69 37.19 -1.06 21.67
N ILE A 70 36.30 -1.72 22.41
CA ILE A 70 36.64 -2.85 23.31
C ILE A 70 37.31 -3.98 22.52
N LEU A 71 36.72 -4.37 21.38
CA LEU A 71 37.28 -5.40 20.50
C LEU A 71 38.65 -5.01 19.90
N SER A 72 38.94 -3.71 19.78
CA SER A 72 40.28 -3.21 19.41
C SER A 72 41.27 -3.30 20.59
N ALA A 73 40.84 -2.93 21.79
CA ALA A 73 41.65 -2.94 23.02
C ALA A 73 41.95 -4.34 23.58
N GLN A 74 41.28 -5.39 23.09
CA GLN A 74 41.54 -6.78 23.43
C GLN A 74 42.58 -7.46 22.52
N GLN A 75 43.14 -6.75 21.55
CA GLN A 75 44.14 -7.29 20.62
C GLN A 75 45.56 -7.05 21.15
N ASN A 76 46.46 -8.02 20.91
CA ASN A 76 47.86 -7.91 21.33
C ASN A 76 48.53 -6.68 20.68
N PRO A 77 49.31 -5.87 21.42
CA PRO A 77 50.02 -4.71 20.87
C PRO A 77 50.88 -5.10 19.65
N GLY A 78 50.47 -4.62 18.47
CA GLY A 78 50.98 -5.14 17.20
C GLY A 78 50.00 -4.88 16.05
N PRO A 79 49.75 -5.85 15.15
CA PRO A 79 48.87 -5.67 13.99
C PRO A 79 47.39 -5.72 14.40
N TYR A 80 46.82 -4.55 14.72
CA TYR A 80 45.37 -4.42 14.91
C TYR A 80 44.61 -4.83 13.63
N THR A 81 43.49 -5.51 13.82
CA THR A 81 42.61 -5.96 12.73
C THR A 81 41.72 -4.82 12.22
N LEU A 82 41.59 -4.75 10.89
CA LEU A 82 40.90 -3.65 10.21
C LEU A 82 39.40 -3.52 10.59
N GLY A 83 38.72 -4.65 10.85
CA GLY A 83 37.28 -4.68 11.15
C GLY A 83 36.88 -3.86 12.39
N PRO A 84 37.36 -4.20 13.60
CA PRO A 84 37.10 -3.43 14.81
C PRO A 84 37.49 -1.95 14.72
N PHE A 85 38.60 -1.65 14.04
CA PHE A 85 39.01 -0.27 13.75
C PHE A 85 37.98 0.48 12.89
N ILE A 86 37.50 -0.11 11.79
CA ILE A 86 36.44 0.49 10.94
C ILE A 86 35.14 0.67 11.73
N ILE A 87 34.71 -0.34 12.50
CA ILE A 87 33.45 -0.29 13.27
C ILE A 87 33.45 0.90 14.22
N GLN A 88 34.52 1.08 15.01
CA GLN A 88 34.59 2.19 15.95
C GLN A 88 34.85 3.54 15.25
N SER A 89 35.70 3.58 14.22
CA SER A 89 35.98 4.82 13.48
C SER A 89 34.75 5.36 12.76
N VAL A 90 33.94 4.50 12.12
CA VAL A 90 32.75 4.94 11.38
C VAL A 90 31.60 5.28 12.33
N LEU A 91 31.23 4.39 13.25
CA LEU A 91 30.03 4.61 14.07
C LEU A 91 30.16 5.80 15.01
N LEU A 92 31.35 5.99 15.61
CA LEU A 92 31.61 7.16 16.45
C LEU A 92 31.63 8.45 15.61
N LEU A 93 32.27 8.45 14.43
CA LEU A 93 32.31 9.64 13.56
C LEU A 93 30.89 10.14 13.19
N VAL A 94 29.98 9.20 12.90
CA VAL A 94 28.65 9.45 12.33
C VAL A 94 27.58 9.82 13.37
N ALA A 95 27.72 9.37 14.62
CA ALA A 95 26.70 9.55 15.68
C ALA A 95 26.17 11.00 15.85
N PRO A 96 26.99 12.08 15.80
CA PRO A 96 26.47 13.43 16.04
C PRO A 96 25.60 13.97 14.89
N ALA A 97 25.79 13.53 13.64
CA ALA A 97 24.92 13.90 12.53
C ALA A 97 23.52 13.26 12.69
N LEU A 98 23.50 12.01 13.14
CA LEU A 98 22.27 11.28 13.47
C LEU A 98 21.55 11.92 14.68
N PHE A 99 22.29 12.35 15.70
CA PHE A 99 21.71 13.08 16.84
C PHE A 99 21.18 14.45 16.40
N ALA A 100 21.93 15.20 15.59
CA ALA A 100 21.55 16.52 15.07
C ALA A 100 20.21 16.50 14.33
N ALA A 101 19.98 15.51 13.46
CA ALA A 101 18.71 15.30 12.77
C ALA A 101 17.50 15.23 13.74
N SER A 102 17.67 14.61 14.91
CA SER A 102 16.63 14.53 15.95
C SER A 102 16.34 15.90 16.59
N ILE A 103 17.38 16.72 16.78
CA ILE A 103 17.31 18.06 17.37
C ILE A 103 16.66 19.05 16.40
N TYR A 104 16.91 18.93 15.09
CA TYR A 104 16.20 19.71 14.07
C TYR A 104 14.70 19.43 14.09
N MET A 105 14.33 18.16 14.28
CA MET A 105 12.93 17.74 14.45
C MET A 105 12.33 18.25 15.78
N GLU A 106 13.11 18.38 16.85
CA GLU A 106 12.64 19.03 18.09
C GLU A 106 12.40 20.53 17.89
N LEU A 107 13.31 21.28 17.24
CA LEU A 107 13.09 22.72 17.03
C LEU A 107 11.79 22.99 16.25
N GLY A 108 11.53 22.22 15.18
CA GLY A 108 10.27 22.31 14.44
C GLY A 108 9.02 22.08 15.31
N ARG A 109 9.13 21.21 16.33
CA ARG A 109 8.08 20.94 17.32
C ARG A 109 7.95 22.05 18.36
N ILE A 110 9.05 22.60 18.87
CA ILE A 110 9.05 23.75 19.79
C ILE A 110 8.41 24.97 19.12
N VAL A 111 8.71 25.21 17.84
CA VAL A 111 8.09 26.30 17.05
C VAL A 111 6.57 26.10 16.94
N LEU A 112 6.12 24.88 16.59
CA LEU A 112 4.68 24.56 16.49
C LEU A 112 3.96 24.73 17.83
N MET A 113 4.58 24.32 18.95
CA MET A 113 4.03 24.46 20.30
C MET A 113 3.84 25.94 20.69
N CYS A 114 4.70 26.83 20.21
CA CYS A 114 4.60 28.28 20.39
C CYS A 114 3.66 28.99 19.40
N ASP A 115 3.11 28.32 18.39
CA ASP A 115 2.54 28.97 17.18
C ASP A 115 3.52 29.96 16.51
N GLY A 116 4.82 29.65 16.60
CA GLY A 116 5.92 30.58 16.42
C GLY A 116 6.45 30.70 14.99
N ASP A 117 5.71 30.26 13.97
CA ASP A 117 6.17 30.26 12.57
C ASP A 117 6.58 31.66 12.08
N ARG A 118 5.94 32.72 12.60
CA ARG A 118 6.27 34.13 12.30
C ARG A 118 7.63 34.58 12.86
N ALA A 119 8.22 33.84 13.80
CA ALA A 119 9.53 34.14 14.37
C ALA A 119 10.67 33.41 13.65
N LEU A 120 10.40 32.29 12.98
CA LEU A 120 11.39 31.59 12.15
C LEU A 120 11.86 32.45 10.97
N PHE A 121 13.08 32.19 10.49
CA PHE A 121 13.59 32.73 9.23
C PHE A 121 13.37 31.73 8.07
N VAL A 122 13.60 30.44 8.34
CA VAL A 122 13.34 29.33 7.40
C VAL A 122 11.96 28.73 7.68
N ARG A 123 11.12 28.50 6.66
CA ARG A 123 9.78 27.88 6.83
C ARG A 123 9.90 26.52 7.53
N ARG A 124 9.06 26.23 8.54
CA ARG A 124 9.13 25.00 9.36
C ARG A 124 9.19 23.70 8.53
N THR A 125 8.46 23.61 7.42
CA THR A 125 8.44 22.43 6.52
C THR A 125 9.74 22.22 5.73
N TRP A 126 10.59 23.24 5.63
CA TRP A 126 11.91 23.20 5.01
C TRP A 126 13.04 23.09 6.03
N LEU A 127 12.81 23.47 7.29
CA LEU A 127 13.81 23.46 8.36
C LEU A 127 14.50 22.10 8.51
N THR A 128 13.72 21.02 8.68
CA THR A 128 14.28 19.66 8.77
C THR A 128 14.95 19.25 7.44
N LYS A 129 14.36 19.58 6.29
CA LYS A 129 14.89 19.18 4.97
C LYS A 129 16.27 19.78 4.69
N ILE A 130 16.45 21.07 4.99
CA ILE A 130 17.70 21.80 4.73
C ILE A 130 18.82 21.31 5.66
N PHE A 131 18.55 21.20 6.97
CA PHE A 131 19.59 20.84 7.93
C PHE A 131 19.94 19.34 7.89
N VAL A 132 18.95 18.43 7.75
CA VAL A 132 19.25 17.00 7.51
C VAL A 132 19.92 16.80 6.14
N GLY A 133 19.57 17.57 5.12
CA GLY A 133 20.25 17.53 3.82
C GLY A 133 21.73 17.91 3.90
N GLY A 134 22.06 18.94 4.69
CA GLY A 134 23.45 19.32 4.98
C GLY A 134 24.24 18.23 5.72
N ASP A 135 23.62 17.59 6.72
CA ASP A 135 24.24 16.49 7.46
C ASP A 135 24.37 15.20 6.62
N ILE A 136 23.44 14.91 5.70
CA ILE A 136 23.57 13.80 4.73
C ILE A 136 24.71 14.07 3.75
N LEU A 137 24.81 15.30 3.21
CA LEU A 137 25.92 15.69 2.34
C LEU A 137 27.27 15.55 3.07
N SER A 138 27.34 16.07 4.29
CA SER A 138 28.50 15.92 5.17
C SER A 138 28.85 14.46 5.43
N PHE A 139 27.87 13.62 5.78
CA PHE A 139 28.04 12.19 6.03
C PHE A 139 28.57 11.45 4.79
N LEU A 140 28.05 11.75 3.60
CA LEU A 140 28.52 11.16 2.35
C LEU A 140 29.95 11.57 2.02
N MET A 141 30.32 12.85 2.25
CA MET A 141 31.71 13.30 2.13
C MET A 141 32.62 12.58 3.13
N GLN A 142 32.27 12.56 4.43
CA GLN A 142 33.05 11.88 5.47
C GLN A 142 33.22 10.38 5.16
N SER A 143 32.16 9.70 4.68
CA SER A 143 32.21 8.28 4.31
C SER A 143 33.06 8.02 3.07
N ALA A 144 32.96 8.85 2.03
CA ALA A 144 33.78 8.75 0.83
C ALA A 144 35.26 9.03 1.12
N GLY A 145 35.54 10.04 1.96
CA GLY A 145 36.88 10.36 2.43
C GLY A 145 37.49 9.24 3.26
N ALA A 146 36.73 8.65 4.20
CA ALA A 146 37.14 7.47 4.96
C ALA A 146 37.41 6.23 4.08
N GLY A 147 36.59 6.03 3.04
CA GLY A 147 36.84 5.00 2.02
C GLY A 147 38.15 5.22 1.27
N LEU A 148 38.42 6.44 0.81
CA LEU A 148 39.68 6.80 0.14
C LEU A 148 40.91 6.71 1.06
N LEU A 149 40.76 7.05 2.34
CA LEU A 149 41.81 6.85 3.36
C LEU A 149 42.21 5.37 3.51
N SER A 150 41.29 4.43 3.24
CA SER A 150 41.59 2.99 3.32
C SER A 150 42.34 2.41 2.11
N SER A 151 42.55 3.18 1.02
CA SER A 151 43.12 2.67 -0.24
C SER A 151 44.65 2.66 -0.32
N GLY A 152 45.36 3.06 0.73
CA GLY A 152 46.79 2.78 0.92
C GLY A 152 47.81 3.54 0.05
N THR A 153 47.40 4.53 -0.74
CA THR A 153 48.31 5.35 -1.56
C THR A 153 48.34 6.81 -1.10
N SER A 154 49.52 7.45 -1.04
CA SER A 154 49.70 8.79 -0.44
C SER A 154 48.76 9.85 -1.02
N SER A 155 48.54 9.82 -2.33
CA SER A 155 47.62 10.75 -3.02
C SER A 155 46.18 10.55 -2.56
N SER A 156 45.71 9.30 -2.51
CA SER A 156 44.35 8.96 -2.04
C SER A 156 44.16 9.18 -0.55
N ILE A 157 45.20 9.02 0.27
CA ILE A 157 45.17 9.33 1.71
C ILE A 157 45.02 10.84 1.91
N ASN A 158 45.83 11.66 1.23
CA ASN A 158 45.74 13.12 1.31
C ASN A 158 44.39 13.64 0.76
N MET A 159 43.93 13.10 -0.37
CA MET A 159 42.63 13.43 -0.95
C MET A 159 41.47 13.01 -0.02
N GLY A 160 41.53 11.80 0.53
CA GLY A 160 40.55 11.28 1.48
C GLY A 160 40.45 12.12 2.75
N SER A 161 41.60 12.51 3.33
CA SER A 161 41.63 13.41 4.50
C SER A 161 41.00 14.77 4.19
N ASN A 162 41.36 15.39 3.07
CA ASN A 162 40.76 16.66 2.62
C ASN A 162 39.24 16.56 2.42
N ILE A 163 38.74 15.41 1.95
CA ILE A 163 37.30 15.16 1.78
C ILE A 163 36.60 14.94 3.13
N VAL A 164 37.23 14.26 4.11
CA VAL A 164 36.71 14.16 5.49
C VAL A 164 36.65 15.54 6.16
N VAL A 165 37.73 16.32 6.10
CA VAL A 165 37.77 17.69 6.64
C VAL A 165 36.71 18.57 5.96
N GLY A 166 36.57 18.49 4.63
CA GLY A 166 35.52 19.18 3.89
C GLY A 166 34.10 18.81 4.37
N GLY A 167 33.85 17.51 4.59
CA GLY A 167 32.59 17.03 5.15
C GLY A 167 32.33 17.57 6.57
N LEU A 168 33.32 17.51 7.45
CA LEU A 168 33.22 18.04 8.82
C LEU A 168 32.99 19.57 8.83
N VAL A 169 33.63 20.32 7.93
CA VAL A 169 33.40 21.77 7.78
C VAL A 169 31.97 22.05 7.29
N VAL A 170 31.44 21.28 6.33
CA VAL A 170 30.03 21.36 5.92
C VAL A 170 29.10 21.10 7.12
N GLN A 171 29.40 20.10 7.96
CA GLN A 171 28.64 19.81 9.18
C GLN A 171 28.61 21.03 10.12
N VAL A 172 29.78 21.60 10.44
CA VAL A 172 29.93 22.77 11.32
C VAL A 172 29.19 23.99 10.76
N LEU A 173 29.19 24.20 9.45
CA LEU A 173 28.47 25.31 8.80
C LEU A 173 26.95 25.15 8.87
N PHE A 174 26.40 23.99 8.51
CA PHE A 174 24.94 23.74 8.58
C PHE A 174 24.44 23.71 10.02
N PHE A 175 25.19 23.09 10.94
CA PHE A 175 24.85 23.07 12.36
C PHE A 175 24.94 24.48 13.00
N GLY A 176 25.94 25.29 12.62
CA GLY A 176 26.04 26.69 13.02
C GLY A 176 24.84 27.52 12.55
N LEU A 177 24.41 27.34 11.30
CA LEU A 177 23.22 27.99 10.75
C LEU A 177 21.92 27.53 11.46
N PHE A 178 21.84 26.27 11.90
CA PHE A 178 20.76 25.77 12.74
C PHE A 178 20.74 26.46 14.11
N VAL A 179 21.88 26.56 14.80
CA VAL A 179 21.98 27.26 16.10
C VAL A 179 21.62 28.74 15.97
N ILE A 180 22.06 29.40 14.90
CA ILE A 180 21.65 30.79 14.57
C ILE A 180 20.13 30.87 14.36
N THR A 181 19.53 29.90 13.66
CA THR A 181 18.08 29.84 13.43
C THR A 181 17.30 29.68 14.75
N ALA A 182 17.78 28.82 15.66
CA ALA A 182 17.22 28.65 17.00
C ALA A 182 17.38 29.91 17.87
N ALA A 183 18.52 30.62 17.78
CA ALA A 183 18.76 31.88 18.49
C ALA A 183 17.88 33.03 17.95
N LEU A 184 17.74 33.16 16.63
CA LEU A 184 16.84 34.13 16.02
C LEU A 184 15.38 33.88 16.40
N PHE A 185 14.94 32.62 16.40
CA PHE A 185 13.62 32.22 16.90
C PHE A 185 13.42 32.65 18.36
N HIS A 186 14.37 32.34 19.25
CA HIS A 186 14.33 32.72 20.66
C HIS A 186 14.20 34.23 20.86
N VAL A 187 15.07 35.03 20.22
CA VAL A 187 15.06 36.49 20.36
C VAL A 187 13.77 37.10 19.82
N ARG A 188 13.28 36.63 18.67
CA ARG A 188 12.03 37.14 18.06
C ARG A 188 10.80 36.75 18.88
N ASN A 189 10.68 35.48 19.29
CA ASN A 189 9.57 34.98 20.12
C ASN A 189 9.62 35.55 21.57
N ARG A 190 10.78 36.00 22.06
CA ARG A 190 10.89 36.74 23.33
C ARG A 190 10.51 38.21 23.19
N ARG A 191 10.80 38.87 22.05
CA ARG A 191 10.42 40.26 21.79
C ARG A 191 8.92 40.40 21.50
N ASN A 192 8.37 39.54 20.64
CA ASN A 192 6.97 39.51 20.26
C ASN A 192 6.35 38.15 20.66
N PRO A 193 6.09 37.89 21.97
CA PRO A 193 5.59 36.62 22.44
C PRO A 193 4.12 36.39 22.04
N THR A 194 3.89 35.30 21.33
CA THR A 194 2.55 34.76 21.06
C THR A 194 1.84 34.41 22.37
N GLU A 195 0.52 34.22 22.30
CA GLU A 195 -0.27 33.80 23.46
C GLU A 195 0.18 32.42 23.98
N LYS A 196 0.34 31.44 23.08
CA LYS A 196 0.84 30.10 23.44
C LYS A 196 2.28 30.12 23.99
N SER A 197 3.14 31.04 23.57
CA SER A 197 4.52 31.13 24.11
C SER A 197 4.61 31.79 25.50
N ARG A 198 3.49 32.25 26.08
CA ARG A 198 3.43 32.69 27.48
C ARG A 198 3.15 31.53 28.46
N GLY A 199 2.43 30.50 28.02
CA GLY A 199 1.98 29.38 28.86
C GLY A 199 2.71 28.04 28.67
N THR A 200 3.61 27.92 27.69
CA THR A 200 4.30 26.66 27.35
C THR A 200 5.77 26.63 27.82
N PRO A 201 6.34 25.46 28.16
CA PRO A 201 7.72 25.32 28.65
C PRO A 201 8.77 25.38 27.52
N TRP A 202 8.50 26.08 26.42
CA TRP A 202 9.39 26.14 25.25
C TRP A 202 10.82 26.57 25.60
N LYS A 203 10.99 27.42 26.61
CA LYS A 203 12.31 27.85 27.12
C LYS A 203 13.12 26.68 27.71
N LYS A 204 12.47 25.75 28.42
CA LYS A 204 13.12 24.55 29.00
C LYS A 204 13.71 23.69 27.90
N HIS A 205 12.90 23.37 26.89
CA HIS A 205 13.33 22.57 25.75
C HIS A 205 14.35 23.28 24.88
N LEU A 206 14.19 24.59 24.65
CA LEU A 206 15.19 25.35 23.89
C LEU A 206 16.52 25.48 24.63
N ILE A 207 16.54 25.47 25.98
CA ILE A 207 17.76 25.36 26.78
C ILE A 207 18.39 23.97 26.65
N GLY A 208 17.62 22.88 26.74
CA GLY A 208 18.13 21.52 26.46
C GLY A 208 18.72 21.41 25.06
N LEU A 209 18.01 21.93 24.06
CA LEU A 209 18.45 22.03 22.67
C LEU A 209 19.77 22.80 22.54
N TYR A 210 19.95 23.93 23.24
CA TYR A 210 21.23 24.65 23.24
C TYR A 210 22.36 23.87 23.92
N ILE A 211 22.10 23.21 25.05
CA ILE A 211 23.12 22.40 25.76
C ILE A 211 23.63 21.29 24.83
N VAL A 212 22.71 20.51 24.24
CA VAL A 212 23.06 19.43 23.30
C VAL A 212 23.73 20.00 22.05
N SER A 213 23.27 21.16 21.55
CA SER A 213 23.89 21.81 20.40
C SER A 213 25.32 22.28 20.67
N ILE A 214 25.60 22.86 21.84
CA ILE A 214 26.95 23.28 22.22
C ILE A 214 27.87 22.06 22.34
N LEU A 215 27.39 20.95 22.91
CA LEU A 215 28.12 19.69 23.00
C LEU A 215 28.49 19.16 21.60
N ILE A 216 27.50 18.95 20.73
CA ILE A 216 27.72 18.47 19.35
C ILE A 216 28.64 19.42 18.56
N PHE A 217 28.51 20.74 18.74
CA PHE A 217 29.32 21.74 18.05
C PHE A 217 30.78 21.76 18.53
N VAL A 218 31.03 21.64 19.84
CA VAL A 218 32.39 21.50 20.40
C VAL A 218 33.05 20.23 19.88
N ARG A 219 32.34 19.09 19.91
CA ARG A 219 32.82 17.82 19.32
C ARG A 219 33.18 18.00 17.85
N SER A 220 32.29 18.61 17.07
CA SER A 220 32.48 18.79 15.62
C SER A 220 33.67 19.71 15.31
N ILE A 221 33.88 20.77 16.09
CA ILE A 221 35.08 21.63 15.97
C ILE A 221 36.35 20.85 16.32
N VAL A 222 36.36 20.08 17.40
CA VAL A 222 37.54 19.26 17.78
C VAL A 222 37.85 18.23 16.70
N ARG A 223 36.85 17.60 16.08
CA ARG A 223 37.04 16.70 14.92
C ARG A 223 37.56 17.43 13.67
N VAL A 224 37.11 18.66 13.38
CA VAL A 224 37.71 19.47 12.31
C VAL A 224 39.20 19.73 12.59
N VAL A 225 39.56 20.11 13.81
CA VAL A 225 40.96 20.40 14.18
C VAL A 225 41.81 19.12 14.14
N GLU A 226 41.33 18.02 14.71
CA GLU A 226 42.00 16.71 14.72
C GLU A 226 42.38 16.24 13.29
N TYR A 227 41.43 16.25 12.36
CA TYR A 227 41.71 15.85 10.98
C TYR A 227 42.51 16.90 10.18
N ALA A 228 42.51 18.17 10.59
CA ALA A 228 43.33 19.24 10.00
C ALA A 228 44.78 19.26 10.52
N GLU A 229 45.04 18.82 11.75
CA GLU A 229 46.40 18.53 12.25
C GLU A 229 46.97 17.24 11.62
N GLY A 230 46.09 16.29 11.28
CA GLY A 230 46.43 15.04 10.61
C GLY A 230 46.93 13.94 11.55
N TYR A 231 47.44 12.85 10.99
CA TYR A 231 47.78 11.63 11.75
C TYR A 231 48.93 11.76 12.76
N ALA A 232 49.76 12.80 12.64
CA ALA A 232 50.78 13.19 13.63
C ALA A 232 50.37 14.45 14.42
N GLY A 233 49.07 14.75 14.46
CA GLY A 233 48.47 15.80 15.27
C GLY A 233 48.41 15.40 16.74
N TYR A 234 48.59 16.38 17.63
CA TYR A 234 48.68 16.13 19.07
C TYR A 234 47.40 15.50 19.64
N ILE A 235 46.25 15.81 19.03
CA ILE A 235 44.94 15.25 19.35
C ILE A 235 44.86 13.75 18.99
N MET A 236 45.38 13.36 17.82
CA MET A 236 45.37 11.97 17.32
C MET A 236 46.31 11.04 18.09
N GLU A 237 47.42 11.58 18.60
CA GLU A 237 48.41 10.82 19.39
C GLU A 237 47.93 10.47 20.81
N HIS A 238 46.96 11.19 21.38
CA HIS A 238 46.59 11.08 22.79
C HIS A 238 45.12 10.67 23.00
N GLU A 239 44.89 9.40 23.33
CA GLU A 239 43.54 8.82 23.51
C GLU A 239 42.61 9.61 24.45
N VAL A 240 43.19 10.30 25.44
CA VAL A 240 42.47 11.11 26.42
C VAL A 240 41.54 12.15 25.77
N PHE A 241 41.92 12.72 24.61
CA PHE A 241 41.10 13.71 23.92
C PHE A 241 39.85 13.11 23.26
N LEU A 242 39.92 11.85 22.80
CA LEU A 242 38.76 11.14 22.28
C LEU A 242 37.73 10.88 23.39
N TYR A 243 38.18 10.51 24.60
CA TYR A 243 37.24 10.37 25.71
C TYR A 243 36.70 11.71 26.22
N ILE A 244 37.54 12.75 26.35
CA ILE A 244 37.10 14.05 26.87
C ILE A 244 36.21 14.82 25.88
N PHE A 245 36.59 14.91 24.60
CA PHE A 245 35.91 15.77 23.63
C PHE A 245 34.94 15.04 22.69
N ASP A 246 34.93 13.70 22.69
CA ASP A 246 33.90 12.89 22.04
C ASP A 246 33.05 12.15 23.08
N ALA A 247 33.60 11.16 23.77
CA ALA A 247 32.82 10.23 24.60
C ALA A 247 32.00 10.92 25.71
N VAL A 248 32.64 11.78 26.52
CA VAL A 248 31.95 12.56 27.57
C VAL A 248 30.94 13.53 26.97
N VAL A 249 31.29 14.21 25.88
CA VAL A 249 30.46 15.24 25.24
C VAL A 249 29.19 14.64 24.63
N MET A 250 29.33 13.52 23.91
CA MET A 250 28.23 12.78 23.30
C MET A 250 27.38 12.03 24.34
N TRP A 251 27.98 11.50 25.41
CA TRP A 251 27.23 10.92 26.51
C TRP A 251 26.41 11.98 27.26
N LEU A 252 26.98 13.16 27.55
CA LEU A 252 26.25 14.29 28.15
C LEU A 252 25.13 14.80 27.24
N ALA A 253 25.29 14.75 25.91
CA ALA A 253 24.22 15.03 24.96
C ALA A 253 23.05 14.04 25.10
N MET A 254 23.33 12.74 25.19
CA MET A 254 22.30 11.72 25.45
C MET A 254 21.64 11.87 26.83
N VAL A 255 22.41 12.16 27.89
CA VAL A 255 21.89 12.39 29.25
C VAL A 255 21.00 13.64 29.29
N THR A 256 21.38 14.70 28.60
CA THR A 256 20.56 15.92 28.49
C THR A 256 19.21 15.62 27.83
N MET A 257 19.19 14.81 26.77
CA MET A 257 17.95 14.36 26.14
C MET A 257 17.18 13.31 26.96
N ASN A 258 17.80 12.57 27.87
CA ASN A 258 17.11 11.70 28.83
C ASN A 258 16.42 12.52 29.96
N TRP A 259 16.96 13.71 30.30
CA TRP A 259 16.42 14.59 31.35
C TRP A 259 15.40 15.59 30.80
N ILE A 260 15.76 16.37 29.78
CA ILE A 260 14.88 17.33 29.11
C ILE A 260 14.21 16.63 27.91
N HIS A 261 13.61 15.47 28.18
CA HIS A 261 13.16 14.58 27.11
C HIS A 261 12.07 15.22 26.24
N PRO A 262 12.24 15.25 24.89
CA PRO A 262 11.28 15.86 23.96
C PRO A 262 9.87 15.27 23.98
N SER A 263 9.59 14.23 24.77
CA SER A 263 8.21 13.79 25.05
C SER A 263 7.35 14.85 25.69
N GLU A 264 7.90 15.82 26.44
CA GLU A 264 7.09 16.91 26.98
C GLU A 264 6.64 17.85 25.86
N VAL A 265 7.49 18.19 24.88
CA VAL A 265 7.05 18.91 23.66
C VAL A 265 6.10 18.04 22.83
N ALA A 266 6.37 16.75 22.66
CA ALA A 266 5.52 15.86 21.88
C ALA A 266 4.15 15.61 22.54
N ALA A 267 4.09 15.56 23.87
CA ALA A 267 2.85 15.48 24.65
C ALA A 267 2.13 16.84 24.64
N LEU A 268 2.85 17.96 24.75
CA LEU A 268 2.28 19.31 24.62
C LEU A 268 1.92 19.69 23.19
N LEU A 269 2.33 18.90 22.19
CA LEU A 269 1.81 18.92 20.83
C LEU A 269 0.63 17.96 20.66
N ARG A 270 0.65 16.80 21.32
CA ARG A 270 -0.54 15.95 21.54
C ARG A 270 -1.54 16.52 22.56
N SER A 271 -1.26 17.73 23.04
CA SER A 271 -2.16 18.68 23.67
C SER A 271 -1.88 20.08 23.10
N GLY A 272 -1.52 20.20 21.80
CA GLY A 272 -0.97 21.41 21.18
C GLY A 272 -1.50 21.68 19.77
N THR A 273 -1.26 20.72 18.88
CA THR A 273 -2.07 20.41 17.69
C THR A 273 -3.42 19.89 18.15
N GLU A 274 -3.42 19.06 19.18
CA GLU A 274 -4.64 18.69 19.88
C GLU A 274 -5.22 19.93 20.58
N GLN A 275 -4.45 20.91 21.11
CA GLN A 275 -4.94 22.29 21.45
C GLN A 275 -5.21 23.18 20.21
N ARG A 276 -5.22 22.59 19.01
CA ARG A 276 -6.19 22.89 17.96
C ARG A 276 -7.63 22.96 18.52
N ALA A 277 -7.93 21.95 19.34
CA ALA A 277 -9.16 21.60 20.06
C ALA A 277 -9.00 21.64 21.61
N PHE A 278 -8.33 20.63 22.21
CA PHE A 278 -7.90 20.35 23.61
C PHE A 278 -7.52 21.54 24.53
N THR A 279 -7.46 22.79 24.06
CA THR A 279 -7.49 23.98 24.94
C THR A 279 -8.77 24.00 25.77
N ASN A 280 -9.82 23.37 25.25
CA ASN A 280 -11.10 23.13 25.90
C ASN A 280 -11.08 21.94 26.88
N ALA A 281 -10.14 20.99 26.77
CA ALA A 281 -10.31 19.65 27.34
C ALA A 281 -9.94 19.54 28.83
N TRP A 282 -8.75 20.00 29.23
CA TRP A 282 -8.25 19.73 30.60
C TRP A 282 -7.54 20.92 31.25
N LYS A 283 -8.35 21.78 31.85
CA LYS A 283 -8.05 22.40 33.15
C LYS A 283 -9.06 21.83 34.14
N LEU A 284 -8.59 21.43 35.32
CA LEU A 284 -9.37 20.79 36.41
C LEU A 284 -9.79 19.32 36.14
N GLU A 285 -8.97 18.38 36.63
CA GLU A 285 -9.54 17.28 37.43
C GLU A 285 -9.08 17.47 38.87
N LYS A 286 -10.03 17.70 39.80
CA LYS A 286 -10.03 17.24 41.21
C LYS A 286 -11.23 17.70 42.05
N VAL A 287 -12.45 17.63 41.51
CA VAL A 287 -13.69 17.49 42.31
C VAL A 287 -14.69 16.63 41.53
N GLY A 288 -15.33 15.65 42.18
CA GLY A 288 -16.69 15.20 41.82
C GLY A 288 -16.85 14.20 40.66
N GLN A 289 -17.20 12.96 41.02
CA GLN A 289 -17.70 11.86 40.19
C GLN A 289 -18.81 12.24 39.15
N ARG A 290 -18.75 11.66 37.94
CA ARG A 290 -19.76 10.73 37.34
C ARG A 290 -19.41 10.34 35.89
N SER A 291 -19.88 9.18 35.42
CA SER A 291 -19.63 8.64 34.06
C SER A 291 -20.73 9.02 33.07
N VAL A 292 -20.35 9.43 31.84
CA VAL A 292 -21.26 10.01 30.82
C VAL A 292 -21.27 9.19 29.50
N VAL A 293 -20.94 7.90 29.58
CA VAL A 293 -20.71 7.03 28.38
C VAL A 293 -21.11 5.57 28.65
N GLU A 294 -22.25 5.33 29.31
CA GLU A 294 -22.72 3.98 29.67
C GLU A 294 -24.21 3.82 29.31
N LEU A 295 -24.63 2.65 28.83
CA LEU A 295 -26.05 2.36 28.52
C LEU A 295 -26.90 2.12 29.77
N GLY A 296 -26.26 1.87 30.92
CA GLY A 296 -26.88 1.84 32.23
C GLY A 296 -25.85 1.85 33.36
N SER A 297 -26.22 2.49 34.47
CA SER A 297 -25.52 2.41 35.75
C SER A 297 -25.89 1.12 36.51
N GLY A 298 -25.10 0.75 37.53
CA GLY A 298 -25.35 -0.44 38.37
C GLY A 298 -24.79 -1.75 37.81
N HIS A 299 -24.30 -2.64 38.69
CA HIS A 299 -23.56 -3.85 38.33
C HIS A 299 -24.36 -4.81 37.44
N ALA A 300 -25.62 -5.10 37.81
CA ALA A 300 -26.45 -6.05 37.07
C ALA A 300 -26.88 -5.53 35.68
N MET A 301 -27.05 -4.22 35.52
CA MET A 301 -27.34 -3.61 34.21
C MET A 301 -26.09 -3.57 33.31
N LYS A 302 -24.89 -3.40 33.89
CA LYS A 302 -23.63 -3.55 33.13
C LYS A 302 -23.44 -4.98 32.65
N HIS A 303 -23.66 -5.97 33.51
CA HIS A 303 -23.64 -7.39 33.16
C HIS A 303 -24.64 -7.72 32.03
N LEU A 304 -25.86 -7.15 32.08
CA LEU A 304 -26.84 -7.29 31.00
C LEU A 304 -26.29 -6.79 29.65
N TRP A 305 -25.74 -5.57 29.61
CA TRP A 305 -25.26 -4.95 28.36
C TRP A 305 -23.90 -5.46 27.88
N GLN A 306 -23.03 -5.94 28.77
CA GLN A 306 -21.67 -6.38 28.45
C GLN A 306 -21.54 -7.88 28.25
N GLU A 307 -22.41 -8.68 28.85
CA GLU A 307 -22.33 -10.14 28.81
C GLU A 307 -23.60 -10.77 28.22
N ASN A 308 -24.79 -10.52 28.79
CA ASN A 308 -26.00 -11.24 28.40
C ASN A 308 -26.53 -10.87 27.01
N ILE A 309 -26.63 -9.57 26.70
CA ILE A 309 -27.08 -9.08 25.37
C ILE A 309 -26.09 -9.51 24.25
N PRO A 310 -24.76 -9.35 24.41
CA PRO A 310 -23.79 -9.88 23.45
C PRO A 310 -23.81 -11.41 23.31
N LEU A 311 -24.00 -12.16 24.41
CA LEU A 311 -24.12 -13.62 24.36
C LEU A 311 -25.33 -14.05 23.53
N GLU A 312 -26.50 -13.46 23.78
CA GLU A 312 -27.73 -13.77 23.03
C GLU A 312 -27.62 -13.35 21.55
N ALA A 313 -26.89 -12.29 21.26
CA ALA A 313 -26.57 -11.87 19.89
C ALA A 313 -25.71 -12.87 19.12
N THR A 314 -24.96 -13.77 19.79
CA THR A 314 -24.24 -14.86 19.10
C THR A 314 -25.17 -15.95 18.58
N LYS A 315 -26.38 -16.08 19.14
CA LYS A 315 -27.42 -17.01 18.69
C LYS A 315 -28.32 -16.38 17.61
N HIS A 316 -28.60 -15.08 17.71
CA HIS A 316 -29.63 -14.40 16.91
C HIS A 316 -29.06 -13.26 16.06
N PRO A 317 -28.86 -13.45 14.73
CA PRO A 317 -28.28 -12.44 13.84
C PRO A 317 -29.01 -11.10 13.81
N PHE A 318 -30.34 -11.08 13.97
CA PHE A 318 -31.13 -9.83 14.05
C PHE A 318 -30.69 -8.95 15.23
N LEU A 319 -30.35 -9.56 16.37
CA LEU A 319 -29.89 -8.86 17.57
C LEU A 319 -28.46 -8.35 17.39
N MET A 320 -27.59 -9.13 16.74
CA MET A 320 -26.24 -8.70 16.36
C MET A 320 -26.28 -7.45 15.47
N HIS A 321 -27.14 -7.44 14.44
CA HIS A 321 -27.33 -6.24 13.60
C HIS A 321 -27.93 -5.05 14.36
N GLY A 322 -28.85 -5.29 15.31
CA GLY A 322 -29.32 -4.24 16.21
C GLY A 322 -28.18 -3.61 17.02
N ILE A 323 -27.31 -4.43 17.63
CA ILE A 323 -26.16 -3.96 18.43
C ILE A 323 -25.16 -3.19 17.55
N LEU A 324 -24.92 -3.65 16.31
CA LEU A 324 -24.05 -2.94 15.36
C LEU A 324 -24.63 -1.58 14.95
N ALA A 325 -25.96 -1.49 14.73
CA ALA A 325 -26.63 -0.23 14.46
C ALA A 325 -26.52 0.76 15.64
N LEU A 326 -26.81 0.29 16.86
CA LEU A 326 -26.71 1.08 18.07
C LEU A 326 -25.26 1.53 18.36
N SER A 327 -24.28 0.67 18.08
CA SER A 327 -22.85 0.99 18.19
C SER A 327 -22.42 2.06 17.18
N ALA A 328 -22.97 2.03 15.96
CA ALA A 328 -22.71 3.07 14.96
C ALA A 328 -23.35 4.41 15.36
N LEU A 329 -24.58 4.41 15.91
CA LEU A 329 -25.19 5.61 16.51
C LEU A 329 -24.36 6.17 17.67
N HIS A 330 -23.81 5.32 18.53
CA HIS A 330 -22.92 5.73 19.62
C HIS A 330 -21.64 6.41 19.10
N ILE A 331 -21.04 5.86 18.04
CA ILE A 331 -19.87 6.48 17.39
C ILE A 331 -20.24 7.81 16.71
N ALA A 332 -21.41 7.91 16.07
CA ALA A 332 -21.89 9.18 15.51
C ALA A 332 -22.12 10.26 16.59
N ALA A 333 -22.66 9.88 17.76
CA ALA A 333 -22.90 10.77 18.90
C ALA A 333 -21.65 11.18 19.69
N THR A 334 -20.55 10.42 19.58
CA THR A 334 -19.29 10.64 20.31
C THR A 334 -18.14 11.12 19.44
N VAL A 335 -18.22 10.95 18.11
CA VAL A 335 -17.20 11.37 17.13
C VAL A 335 -17.86 12.19 16.01
N PRO A 336 -18.17 13.48 16.23
CA PRO A 336 -18.93 14.30 15.27
C PRO A 336 -18.32 14.35 13.86
N SER A 337 -16.99 14.35 13.76
CA SER A 337 -16.25 14.33 12.47
C SER A 337 -16.44 13.06 11.65
N LYS A 338 -17.05 12.01 12.22
CA LYS A 338 -17.43 10.76 11.53
C LYS A 338 -18.94 10.54 11.48
N SER A 339 -19.74 11.47 12.01
CA SER A 339 -21.19 11.28 12.24
C SER A 339 -21.92 10.83 10.97
N ALA A 340 -21.83 11.58 9.87
CA ALA A 340 -22.51 11.24 8.61
C ALA A 340 -22.22 9.81 8.10
N ALA A 341 -20.97 9.34 8.19
CA ALA A 341 -20.60 7.99 7.77
C ALA A 341 -21.17 6.91 8.70
N TYR A 342 -21.18 7.15 10.02
CA TYR A 342 -21.68 6.18 10.99
C TYR A 342 -23.21 6.20 11.12
N LEU A 343 -23.88 7.31 10.77
CA LEU A 343 -25.33 7.36 10.59
C LEU A 343 -25.77 6.44 9.43
N GLN A 344 -25.05 6.46 8.29
CA GLN A 344 -25.32 5.54 7.17
C GLN A 344 -25.06 4.06 7.54
N ILE A 345 -23.99 3.77 8.28
CA ILE A 345 -23.70 2.41 8.78
C ILE A 345 -24.79 1.94 9.76
N SER A 346 -25.26 2.83 10.64
CA SER A 346 -26.42 2.59 11.50
C SER A 346 -27.64 2.21 10.68
N ASP A 347 -28.01 3.01 9.68
CA ASP A 347 -29.22 2.80 8.88
C ASP A 347 -29.19 1.45 8.16
N LYS A 348 -28.05 1.09 7.57
CA LYS A 348 -27.86 -0.22 6.93
C LYS A 348 -28.11 -1.38 7.89
N HIS A 349 -27.53 -1.35 9.10
CA HIS A 349 -27.72 -2.43 10.07
C HIS A 349 -29.09 -2.40 10.76
N HIS A 350 -29.69 -1.23 10.95
CA HIS A 350 -31.04 -1.08 11.51
C HIS A 350 -32.10 -1.70 10.59
N VAL A 351 -32.02 -1.45 9.27
CA VAL A 351 -32.92 -2.06 8.28
C VAL A 351 -32.84 -3.58 8.33
N ILE A 352 -31.64 -4.16 8.34
CA ILE A 352 -31.43 -5.62 8.40
C ILE A 352 -31.99 -6.21 9.71
N ALA A 353 -31.73 -5.56 10.85
CA ALA A 353 -32.25 -6.01 12.15
C ALA A 353 -33.79 -6.02 12.18
N VAL A 354 -34.43 -4.96 11.67
CA VAL A 354 -35.90 -4.82 11.66
C VAL A 354 -36.56 -5.76 10.64
N SER A 355 -35.96 -6.02 9.48
CA SER A 355 -36.51 -6.99 8.52
C SER A 355 -36.53 -8.41 9.08
N SER A 356 -35.40 -8.90 9.59
CA SER A 356 -35.30 -10.26 10.15
C SER A 356 -36.11 -10.44 11.45
N PHE A 357 -36.32 -9.36 12.21
CA PHE A 357 -37.20 -9.37 13.38
C PHE A 357 -38.69 -9.51 13.00
N ARG A 358 -39.14 -8.81 11.95
CA ARG A 358 -40.53 -8.93 11.45
C ARG A 358 -40.85 -10.31 10.88
N GLU A 359 -39.86 -10.94 10.25
CA GLU A 359 -39.96 -12.30 9.74
C GLU A 359 -40.18 -13.31 10.89
N LEU A 360 -39.40 -13.21 11.97
CA LEU A 360 -39.55 -14.06 13.15
C LEU A 360 -40.91 -13.89 13.87
N LEU A 361 -41.50 -12.69 13.82
CA LEU A 361 -42.82 -12.40 14.41
C LEU A 361 -44.01 -12.94 13.58
N SER A 362 -43.76 -13.61 12.45
CA SER A 362 -44.80 -14.28 11.66
C SER A 362 -45.08 -15.73 12.11
N GLU A 363 -44.23 -16.28 12.98
CA GLU A 363 -44.38 -17.62 13.57
C GLU A 363 -44.64 -17.55 15.09
N PRO A 364 -45.11 -18.64 15.73
CA PRO A 364 -45.28 -18.67 17.18
C PRO A 364 -43.93 -18.56 17.91
N VAL A 365 -43.76 -17.52 18.72
CA VAL A 365 -42.55 -17.28 19.53
C VAL A 365 -42.26 -18.47 20.44
N THR A 366 -41.05 -19.01 20.34
CA THR A 366 -40.56 -20.10 21.22
C THR A 366 -39.79 -19.54 22.43
N ASP A 367 -39.71 -20.30 23.53
CA ASP A 367 -39.00 -19.89 24.75
C ASP A 367 -37.54 -19.49 24.50
N ASP A 368 -36.82 -20.18 23.60
CA ASP A 368 -35.43 -19.81 23.27
C ASP A 368 -35.31 -18.46 22.54
N GLN A 369 -36.38 -17.97 21.89
CA GLN A 369 -36.38 -16.70 21.17
C GLN A 369 -36.76 -15.49 22.05
N GLY A 370 -37.46 -15.72 23.18
CA GLY A 370 -38.06 -14.64 23.98
C GLY A 370 -37.05 -13.61 24.50
N ASN A 371 -35.90 -14.06 25.00
CA ASN A 371 -34.81 -13.18 25.45
C ASN A 371 -34.26 -12.31 24.32
N ALA A 372 -34.10 -12.87 23.11
CA ALA A 372 -33.53 -12.17 21.97
C ALA A 372 -34.50 -11.14 21.37
N LEU A 373 -35.79 -11.46 21.31
CA LEU A 373 -36.84 -10.54 20.89
C LEU A 373 -36.93 -9.33 21.83
N PHE A 374 -36.94 -9.58 23.15
CA PHE A 374 -36.91 -8.53 24.16
C PHE A 374 -35.65 -7.68 24.07
N ALA A 375 -34.48 -8.30 23.97
CA ALA A 375 -33.19 -7.60 23.80
C ALA A 375 -33.17 -6.70 22.55
N LEU A 376 -33.68 -7.16 21.40
CA LEU A 376 -33.73 -6.32 20.21
C LEU A 376 -34.73 -5.17 20.38
N SER A 377 -35.88 -5.38 21.04
CA SER A 377 -36.83 -4.30 21.33
C SER A 377 -36.18 -3.15 22.11
N MET A 378 -35.40 -3.47 23.15
CA MET A 378 -34.63 -2.48 23.93
C MET A 378 -33.61 -1.74 23.04
N VAL A 379 -32.88 -2.47 22.20
CA VAL A 379 -31.87 -1.92 21.29
C VAL A 379 -32.49 -1.02 20.21
N LEU A 380 -33.66 -1.38 19.68
CA LEU A 380 -34.39 -0.57 18.68
C LEU A 380 -34.95 0.72 19.29
N SER A 381 -35.53 0.68 20.50
CA SER A 381 -36.03 1.90 21.16
C SER A 381 -34.89 2.85 21.52
N ILE A 382 -33.76 2.35 22.05
CA ILE A 382 -32.57 3.17 22.32
C ILE A 382 -31.99 3.75 21.01
N SER A 383 -32.01 2.99 19.91
CA SER A 383 -31.59 3.48 18.59
C SER A 383 -32.52 4.57 18.05
N SER A 384 -33.83 4.43 18.25
CA SER A 384 -34.83 5.45 17.87
C SER A 384 -34.62 6.75 18.65
N LEU A 385 -34.45 6.66 19.97
CA LEU A 385 -34.12 7.79 20.86
C LEU A 385 -32.82 8.49 20.42
N ALA A 386 -31.74 7.73 20.23
CA ALA A 386 -30.47 8.25 19.75
C ALA A 386 -30.59 8.96 18.40
N ARG A 387 -31.31 8.38 17.44
CA ARG A 387 -31.45 8.98 16.10
C ARG A 387 -32.34 10.23 16.13
N ALA A 388 -33.35 10.27 17.00
CA ALA A 388 -34.19 11.46 17.21
C ALA A 388 -33.37 12.67 17.70
N SER A 389 -32.46 12.47 18.67
CA SER A 389 -31.49 13.50 19.07
C SER A 389 -30.53 13.88 17.92
N LEU A 390 -29.95 12.89 17.24
CA LEU A 390 -28.90 13.12 16.23
C LEU A 390 -29.38 13.79 14.93
N ARG A 391 -30.65 13.63 14.52
CA ARG A 391 -31.25 14.29 13.33
C ARG A 391 -31.10 15.81 13.34
N THR A 392 -30.91 16.43 14.51
CA THR A 392 -30.73 17.89 14.65
C THR A 392 -29.33 18.39 14.24
N VAL A 393 -28.32 17.51 14.29
CA VAL A 393 -26.95 17.81 13.83
C VAL A 393 -26.91 18.00 12.31
N GLU A 394 -27.77 17.29 11.57
CA GLU A 394 -27.91 17.40 10.12
C GLU A 394 -28.75 18.60 9.67
N ARG A 395 -29.52 19.23 10.58
CA ARG A 395 -30.44 20.34 10.30
C ARG A 395 -30.47 21.37 11.46
N PRO A 396 -29.44 22.21 11.61
CA PRO A 396 -29.30 23.13 12.75
C PRO A 396 -30.43 24.17 12.88
N GLU A 397 -31.22 24.35 11.83
CA GLU A 397 -32.36 25.27 11.74
C GLU A 397 -33.66 24.72 12.36
N ARG A 398 -33.71 23.43 12.75
CA ARG A 398 -34.84 22.84 13.49
C ARG A 398 -34.42 22.34 14.88
N ARG A 399 -34.49 23.22 15.89
CA ARG A 399 -34.30 22.88 17.32
C ARG A 399 -35.57 22.32 17.99
N PHE A 400 -36.33 21.51 17.27
CA PHE A 400 -37.53 20.82 17.77
C PHE A 400 -37.82 19.57 16.92
N MET A 401 -38.40 18.56 17.56
CA MET A 401 -38.92 17.36 16.92
C MET A 401 -40.28 17.66 16.28
N ALA A 402 -40.61 17.15 15.09
CA ALA A 402 -41.98 17.30 14.57
C ALA A 402 -42.94 16.49 15.45
N LEU A 403 -44.23 16.85 15.51
CA LEU A 403 -45.20 16.05 16.29
C LEU A 403 -45.29 14.63 15.74
N GLU A 404 -45.15 14.50 14.43
CA GLU A 404 -45.19 13.23 13.72
C GLU A 404 -43.99 12.33 14.10
N ASP A 405 -42.79 12.91 14.25
CA ASP A 405 -41.60 12.24 14.80
C ASP A 405 -41.79 11.89 16.31
N VAL A 406 -42.39 12.78 17.10
CA VAL A 406 -42.72 12.53 18.53
C VAL A 406 -43.66 11.33 18.66
N VAL A 407 -44.70 11.27 17.83
CA VAL A 407 -45.69 10.20 17.82
C VAL A 407 -45.06 8.88 17.40
N GLU A 408 -44.21 8.87 16.35
CA GLU A 408 -43.43 7.69 15.96
C GLU A 408 -42.57 7.16 17.12
N LEU A 409 -41.84 8.05 17.81
CA LEU A 409 -41.00 7.71 18.95
C LEU A 409 -41.80 7.08 20.11
N LEU A 410 -42.98 7.62 20.41
CA LEU A 410 -43.86 7.10 21.47
C LEU A 410 -44.43 5.72 21.09
N TYR A 411 -44.90 5.52 19.86
CA TYR A 411 -45.35 4.21 19.37
C TYR A 411 -44.21 3.17 19.38
N MET A 412 -43.01 3.53 18.92
CA MET A 412 -41.82 2.65 18.91
C MET A 412 -41.30 2.33 20.31
N THR A 413 -41.44 3.23 21.28
CA THR A 413 -41.13 2.96 22.69
C THR A 413 -42.18 2.04 23.31
N ARG A 414 -43.47 2.27 22.99
CA ARG A 414 -44.57 1.46 23.51
C ARG A 414 -44.60 0.04 22.95
N GLY A 415 -44.12 -0.19 21.73
CA GLY A 415 -43.97 -1.55 21.16
C GLY A 415 -43.12 -2.51 21.99
N VAL A 416 -42.24 -2.00 22.87
CA VAL A 416 -41.50 -2.83 23.85
C VAL A 416 -42.46 -3.56 24.79
N ARG A 417 -43.59 -2.95 25.19
CA ARG A 417 -44.57 -3.60 26.06
C ARG A 417 -45.20 -4.81 25.39
N ASP A 418 -45.63 -4.69 24.15
CA ASP A 418 -46.26 -5.77 23.41
C ASP A 418 -45.30 -6.97 23.24
N VAL A 419 -43.98 -6.71 23.12
CA VAL A 419 -42.92 -7.75 23.17
C VAL A 419 -42.74 -8.32 24.59
N VAL A 420 -42.74 -7.48 25.63
CA VAL A 420 -42.65 -7.93 27.04
C VAL A 420 -43.81 -8.82 27.42
N ASP A 421 -45.05 -8.42 27.13
CA ASP A 421 -46.26 -9.18 27.46
C ASP A 421 -46.27 -10.54 26.72
N THR A 422 -45.65 -10.62 25.54
CA THR A 422 -45.44 -11.87 24.77
C THR A 422 -44.30 -12.76 25.32
N THR A 423 -43.28 -12.18 25.96
CA THR A 423 -42.04 -12.87 26.38
C THR A 423 -41.85 -12.97 27.89
N TYR A 424 -42.84 -12.53 28.68
CA TYR A 424 -42.72 -12.29 30.11
C TYR A 424 -42.27 -13.51 30.91
N GLU A 425 -42.83 -14.70 30.66
CA GLU A 425 -42.51 -15.92 31.40
C GLU A 425 -41.05 -16.37 31.17
N THR A 426 -40.56 -16.24 29.94
CA THR A 426 -39.17 -16.49 29.56
C THR A 426 -38.23 -15.47 30.23
N VAL A 427 -38.50 -14.18 30.05
CA VAL A 427 -37.60 -13.07 30.42
C VAL A 427 -37.53 -12.87 31.93
N SER A 428 -38.64 -13.05 32.65
CA SER A 428 -38.69 -12.93 34.12
C SER A 428 -37.95 -14.06 34.86
N ARG A 429 -37.80 -15.24 34.23
CA ARG A 429 -36.97 -16.35 34.74
C ARG A 429 -35.51 -16.26 34.30
N GLY A 430 -35.22 -15.55 33.20
CA GLY A 430 -33.90 -15.40 32.63
C GLY A 430 -33.05 -14.28 33.26
N PRO A 431 -31.79 -14.11 32.81
CA PRO A 431 -30.91 -13.03 33.26
C PRO A 431 -31.39 -11.63 32.81
N PHE A 432 -32.31 -11.58 31.85
CA PHE A 432 -32.94 -10.35 31.36
C PHE A 432 -33.98 -9.76 32.33
N SER A 433 -34.39 -10.52 33.35
CA SER A 433 -35.30 -10.09 34.43
C SER A 433 -34.88 -8.79 35.13
N VAL A 434 -33.58 -8.47 35.17
CA VAL A 434 -33.07 -7.18 35.70
C VAL A 434 -33.63 -5.95 34.96
N ALA A 435 -33.97 -6.08 33.66
CA ALA A 435 -34.60 -5.01 32.89
C ALA A 435 -36.12 -4.94 33.09
N LEU A 436 -36.79 -6.04 33.49
CA LEU A 436 -38.20 -6.05 33.86
C LEU A 436 -38.46 -5.57 35.29
N HIS A 437 -37.51 -5.80 36.20
CA HIS A 437 -37.71 -5.66 37.65
C HIS A 437 -36.73 -4.67 38.31
N GLY A 438 -36.19 -3.72 37.52
CA GLY A 438 -35.11 -2.79 37.87
C GLY A 438 -35.08 -2.36 39.33
N HIS A 439 -34.19 -3.01 40.10
CA HIS A 439 -34.02 -2.97 41.55
C HIS A 439 -35.31 -2.72 42.37
N GLN A 440 -35.88 -3.82 42.90
CA GLN A 440 -37.03 -3.82 43.83
C GLN A 440 -37.02 -2.61 44.78
N ALA A 441 -38.13 -1.86 44.78
CA ALA A 441 -38.23 -0.58 45.46
C ALA A 441 -37.88 -0.68 46.96
N VAL A 442 -36.96 0.18 47.41
CA VAL A 442 -36.62 0.32 48.83
C VAL A 442 -37.87 0.82 49.58
N PRO A 443 -38.30 0.17 50.68
CA PRO A 443 -39.54 0.56 51.37
C PRO A 443 -39.53 1.99 51.89
N SER A 444 -40.46 2.79 51.34
CA SER A 444 -40.93 4.12 51.77
C SER A 444 -40.19 4.82 52.92
N ALA A 445 -39.35 5.80 52.55
CA ALA A 445 -39.05 6.97 53.37
C ALA A 445 -39.48 8.22 52.59
N ALA A 446 -40.80 8.45 52.54
CA ALA A 446 -41.45 9.41 51.63
C ALA A 446 -40.94 10.85 51.77
N HIS A 447 -39.97 11.22 50.94
CA HIS A 447 -39.63 12.61 50.66
C HIS A 447 -40.70 13.14 49.71
N ALA A 448 -41.56 14.03 50.22
CA ALA A 448 -42.59 14.65 49.41
C ALA A 448 -41.98 15.49 48.27
N LEU A 449 -42.66 15.53 47.12
CA LEU A 449 -42.37 16.49 46.07
C LEU A 449 -42.28 17.92 46.64
N ALA A 450 -41.41 18.74 46.05
CA ALA A 450 -41.38 20.18 46.34
C ALA A 450 -42.80 20.77 46.21
N PRO A 451 -43.24 21.68 47.10
CA PRO A 451 -44.62 22.18 47.10
C PRO A 451 -45.09 22.73 45.75
N GLU A 452 -44.19 23.37 45.00
CA GLU A 452 -44.41 23.87 43.64
C GLU A 452 -44.72 22.74 42.64
N LEU A 453 -43.91 21.69 42.61
CA LEU A 453 -44.07 20.54 41.73
C LEU A 453 -45.36 19.76 42.06
N LYS A 454 -45.70 19.65 43.35
CA LYS A 454 -46.97 19.07 43.80
C LYS A 454 -48.19 19.92 43.38
N ALA A 455 -48.07 21.25 43.45
CA ALA A 455 -49.12 22.15 42.94
C ALA A 455 -49.28 22.02 41.41
N CYS A 456 -48.20 21.82 40.66
CA CYS A 456 -48.26 21.61 39.22
C CYS A 456 -48.93 20.28 38.84
N PHE A 457 -48.62 19.17 39.51
CA PHE A 457 -49.37 17.92 39.31
C PHE A 457 -50.85 18.06 39.70
N SER A 458 -51.18 18.80 40.75
CA SER A 458 -52.58 19.12 41.11
C SER A 458 -53.30 19.91 40.00
N ALA A 459 -52.60 20.84 39.34
CA ALA A 459 -53.14 21.59 38.20
C ALA A 459 -53.26 20.75 36.91
N LEU A 460 -52.40 19.73 36.73
CA LEU A 460 -52.53 18.75 35.65
C LEU A 460 -53.73 17.81 35.88
N SER A 461 -53.99 17.39 37.12
CA SER A 461 -55.22 16.64 37.46
C SER A 461 -56.48 17.45 37.16
N SER A 462 -56.55 18.72 37.61
CA SER A 462 -57.69 19.61 37.29
C SER A 462 -57.90 19.76 35.78
N LEU A 463 -56.84 19.85 34.98
CA LEU A 463 -56.90 19.90 33.52
C LEU A 463 -57.43 18.60 32.90
N CYS A 464 -57.41 17.48 33.63
CA CYS A 464 -57.99 16.20 33.22
C CYS A 464 -59.45 16.05 33.69
N ASP A 465 -59.80 16.60 34.86
CA ASP A 465 -61.17 16.65 35.37
C ASP A 465 -62.07 17.56 34.49
N ASP A 466 -61.50 18.63 33.92
CA ASP A 466 -62.19 19.54 32.98
C ASP A 466 -62.51 18.90 31.60
N ILE A 467 -62.08 17.66 31.33
CA ILE A 467 -62.31 16.97 30.05
C ILE A 467 -63.73 16.38 30.02
N SER A 468 -64.59 16.94 29.16
CA SER A 468 -66.01 16.57 29.02
C SER A 468 -66.29 15.15 28.50
N ASP A 469 -65.27 14.46 28.00
CA ASP A 469 -65.32 13.05 27.59
C ASP A 469 -64.72 12.17 28.71
N PRO A 470 -65.53 11.32 29.39
CA PRO A 470 -65.06 10.54 30.52
C PRO A 470 -63.94 9.55 30.21
N GLU A 471 -63.87 9.05 28.97
CA GLU A 471 -62.81 8.12 28.57
C GLU A 471 -61.49 8.87 28.34
N LYS A 472 -61.53 10.04 27.69
CA LYS A 472 -60.37 10.92 27.55
C LYS A 472 -59.89 11.46 28.89
N SER A 473 -60.83 11.84 29.78
CA SER A 473 -60.54 12.26 31.15
C SER A 473 -59.77 11.17 31.91
N ARG A 474 -60.29 9.93 31.92
CA ARG A 474 -59.63 8.77 32.52
C ARG A 474 -58.22 8.54 31.95
N LEU A 475 -58.07 8.49 30.62
CA LEU A 475 -56.79 8.26 29.96
C LEU A 475 -55.75 9.34 30.28
N CYS A 476 -56.16 10.62 30.35
CA CYS A 476 -55.29 11.71 30.75
C CYS A 476 -54.96 11.66 32.25
N MET A 477 -55.92 11.34 33.12
CA MET A 477 -55.69 11.22 34.57
C MET A 477 -54.71 10.09 34.90
N GLU A 478 -54.89 8.91 34.31
CA GLU A 478 -53.95 7.77 34.43
C GLU A 478 -52.54 8.15 33.98
N ALA A 479 -52.41 8.98 32.94
CA ALA A 479 -51.13 9.49 32.46
C ALA A 479 -50.51 10.52 33.43
N VAL A 480 -51.30 11.37 34.09
CA VAL A 480 -50.83 12.32 35.13
C VAL A 480 -50.37 11.61 36.39
N THR A 481 -51.17 10.69 36.94
CA THR A 481 -50.85 9.97 38.18
C THR A 481 -49.54 9.21 38.07
N GLU A 482 -49.35 8.46 36.98
CA GLU A 482 -48.13 7.67 36.78
C GLU A 482 -46.91 8.56 36.50
N LEU A 483 -47.10 9.71 35.84
CA LEU A 483 -46.01 10.68 35.65
C LEU A 483 -45.59 11.31 36.98
N GLN A 484 -46.54 11.57 37.90
CA GLN A 484 -46.21 12.01 39.26
C GLN A 484 -45.35 10.97 39.97
N THR A 485 -45.67 9.68 39.86
CA THR A 485 -44.86 8.58 40.43
C THR A 485 -43.44 8.52 39.84
N VAL A 486 -43.26 8.82 38.55
CA VAL A 486 -41.92 8.94 37.94
C VAL A 486 -41.11 10.06 38.60
N TYR A 487 -41.69 11.24 38.78
CA TYR A 487 -41.02 12.37 39.45
C TYR A 487 -40.75 12.09 40.95
N GLU A 488 -41.68 11.47 41.67
CA GLU A 488 -41.49 11.05 43.06
C GLU A 488 -40.34 10.03 43.19
N THR A 489 -40.27 9.06 42.27
CA THR A 489 -39.19 8.06 42.22
C THR A 489 -37.85 8.72 41.90
N ALA A 490 -37.81 9.65 40.95
CA ALA A 490 -36.59 10.38 40.59
C ALA A 490 -36.03 11.21 41.77
N VAL A 491 -36.90 11.90 42.51
CA VAL A 491 -36.53 12.65 43.73
C VAL A 491 -35.96 11.71 44.80
N GLN A 492 -36.59 10.56 45.04
CA GLN A 492 -36.08 9.56 46.00
C GLN A 492 -34.71 8.99 45.57
N THR A 493 -34.52 8.73 44.28
CA THR A 493 -33.32 8.05 43.76
C THR A 493 -32.14 9.01 43.56
N HIS A 494 -32.39 10.33 43.59
CA HIS A 494 -31.34 11.34 43.58
C HIS A 494 -30.37 11.22 44.78
N ALA A 495 -30.83 10.69 45.91
CA ALA A 495 -30.01 10.41 47.09
C ALA A 495 -29.10 9.16 46.96
N THR A 496 -29.42 8.23 46.05
CA THR A 496 -28.78 6.90 45.95
C THR A 496 -28.02 6.65 44.65
N GLN A 497 -28.01 7.61 43.72
CA GLN A 497 -27.32 7.56 42.41
C GLN A 497 -27.82 6.49 41.41
N ALA A 498 -29.00 5.91 41.62
CA ALA A 498 -29.46 4.70 40.92
C ALA A 498 -30.64 4.90 39.94
N LEU A 499 -30.87 6.11 39.41
CA LEU A 499 -32.02 6.37 38.51
C LEU A 499 -31.77 5.76 37.12
N HIS A 500 -32.25 4.53 36.91
CA HIS A 500 -32.18 3.85 35.61
C HIS A 500 -33.19 4.44 34.60
N SER A 501 -32.82 4.50 33.32
CA SER A 501 -33.68 5.02 32.26
C SER A 501 -35.01 4.27 32.11
N GLY A 502 -35.04 2.98 32.48
CA GLY A 502 -36.25 2.17 32.52
C GLY A 502 -37.40 2.77 33.34
N HIS A 503 -37.13 3.47 34.45
CA HIS A 503 -38.21 4.06 35.28
C HIS A 503 -38.96 5.19 34.56
N ILE A 504 -38.28 5.94 33.69
CA ILE A 504 -38.89 7.04 32.92
C ILE A 504 -39.58 6.50 31.65
N PHE A 505 -38.90 5.63 30.89
CA PHE A 505 -39.49 5.08 29.65
C PHE A 505 -40.61 4.06 29.89
N ARG A 506 -40.68 3.46 31.10
CA ARG A 506 -41.83 2.67 31.56
C ARG A 506 -43.15 3.44 31.42
N TRP A 507 -43.16 4.75 31.71
CA TRP A 507 -44.37 5.57 31.57
C TRP A 507 -44.95 5.48 30.15
N VAL A 508 -44.12 5.64 29.11
CA VAL A 508 -44.53 5.51 27.71
C VAL A 508 -44.97 4.09 27.38
N ALA A 509 -44.18 3.10 27.82
CA ALA A 509 -44.48 1.68 27.58
C ALA A 509 -45.85 1.27 28.14
N GLU A 510 -46.23 1.80 29.30
CA GLU A 510 -47.51 1.47 29.94
C GLU A 510 -48.71 2.31 29.43
N ARG A 511 -48.53 3.34 28.59
CA ARG A 511 -49.65 4.09 28.01
C ARG A 511 -50.45 3.25 27.00
N SER A 512 -51.76 3.43 27.00
CA SER A 512 -52.66 2.79 26.04
C SER A 512 -52.50 3.37 24.62
N TYR A 513 -52.94 2.62 23.59
CA TYR A 513 -52.86 3.09 22.22
C TYR A 513 -53.80 4.29 21.96
N GLU A 514 -54.87 4.38 22.73
CA GLU A 514 -55.87 5.45 22.73
C GLU A 514 -55.26 6.75 23.28
N PHE A 515 -54.45 6.70 24.34
CA PHE A 515 -53.71 7.87 24.82
C PHE A 515 -52.69 8.38 23.78
N LEU A 516 -51.94 7.47 23.14
CA LEU A 516 -51.03 7.86 22.05
C LEU A 516 -51.79 8.47 20.86
N LYS A 517 -52.98 7.95 20.56
CA LYS A 517 -53.89 8.51 19.55
C LYS A 517 -54.38 9.92 19.93
N LEU A 518 -54.62 10.22 21.22
CA LEU A 518 -54.94 11.58 21.66
C LEU A 518 -53.79 12.57 21.40
N VAL A 519 -52.54 12.15 21.62
CA VAL A 519 -51.34 12.95 21.26
C VAL A 519 -51.26 13.16 19.75
N GLN A 520 -51.47 12.10 18.96
CA GLN A 520 -51.50 12.16 17.50
C GLN A 520 -52.61 13.09 16.96
N THR A 521 -53.80 13.09 17.58
CA THR A 521 -54.91 14.01 17.25
C THR A 521 -54.80 15.38 17.92
N ARG A 522 -53.64 15.74 18.49
CA ARG A 522 -53.35 17.05 19.10
C ARG A 522 -54.28 17.47 20.25
N HIS A 523 -54.79 16.50 21.02
CA HIS A 523 -55.67 16.76 22.16
C HIS A 523 -54.91 17.57 23.24
N PRO A 524 -55.27 18.84 23.56
CA PRO A 524 -54.37 19.74 24.28
C PRO A 524 -53.94 19.25 25.68
N PRO A 525 -54.80 18.65 26.53
CA PRO A 525 -54.35 18.04 27.78
C PRO A 525 -53.33 16.91 27.58
N ALA A 526 -53.49 16.06 26.57
CA ALA A 526 -52.55 14.96 26.29
C ALA A 526 -51.20 15.48 25.79
N LEU A 527 -51.20 16.55 24.99
CA LEU A 527 -49.98 17.27 24.62
C LEU A 527 -49.30 17.88 25.85
N VAL A 528 -50.03 18.59 26.72
CA VAL A 528 -49.47 19.16 27.96
C VAL A 528 -48.81 18.07 28.82
N ILE A 529 -49.47 16.94 29.05
CA ILE A 529 -48.91 15.82 29.82
C ILE A 529 -47.65 15.26 29.15
N THR A 530 -47.66 15.10 27.82
CA THR A 530 -46.50 14.60 27.04
C THR A 530 -45.32 15.57 27.10
N ALA A 531 -45.56 16.88 27.20
CA ALA A 531 -44.51 17.86 27.42
C ALA A 531 -43.81 17.67 28.78
N TYR A 532 -44.56 17.41 29.86
CA TYR A 532 -43.97 17.08 31.17
C TYR A 532 -43.24 15.72 31.15
N PHE A 533 -43.68 14.74 30.35
CA PHE A 533 -42.88 13.53 30.11
C PHE A 533 -41.51 13.87 29.50
N PHE A 534 -41.44 14.71 28.47
CA PHE A 534 -40.15 15.12 27.90
C PHE A 534 -39.27 15.86 28.91
N VAL A 535 -39.83 16.72 29.77
CA VAL A 535 -39.08 17.34 30.89
C VAL A 535 -38.44 16.26 31.79
N SER A 536 -39.16 15.17 32.10
CA SER A 536 -38.61 14.07 32.93
C SER A 536 -37.40 13.38 32.28
N THR A 537 -37.33 13.30 30.94
CA THR A 537 -36.14 12.76 30.25
C THR A 537 -34.88 13.60 30.45
N GLY A 538 -35.01 14.88 30.86
CA GLY A 538 -33.91 15.76 31.23
C GLY A 538 -33.04 15.19 32.35
N MET A 539 -33.66 14.48 33.30
CA MET A 539 -32.99 13.76 34.39
C MET A 539 -32.00 12.68 33.91
N LEU A 540 -32.08 12.30 32.62
CA LEU A 540 -31.26 11.28 31.98
C LEU A 540 -30.32 11.84 30.89
N GLU A 541 -30.17 13.16 30.73
CA GLU A 541 -29.29 13.77 29.70
C GLU A 541 -27.80 13.37 29.80
N HIS A 542 -27.39 12.77 30.92
CA HIS A 542 -26.07 12.13 31.08
C HIS A 542 -25.90 10.86 30.21
N SER A 543 -27.00 10.30 29.70
CA SER A 543 -27.02 9.20 28.74
C SER A 543 -26.89 9.75 27.31
N TRP A 544 -25.87 9.31 26.57
CA TRP A 544 -25.53 9.83 25.25
C TRP A 544 -26.69 9.77 24.23
N TYR A 545 -27.59 8.79 24.36
CA TYR A 545 -28.74 8.56 23.48
C TYR A 545 -29.98 9.39 23.83
N LEU A 546 -29.91 10.21 24.88
CA LEU A 546 -30.99 11.09 25.37
C LEU A 546 -30.58 12.57 25.38
N ARG A 547 -29.37 12.89 24.89
CA ARG A 547 -28.86 14.27 24.84
C ARG A 547 -29.82 15.17 24.07
N ASP A 548 -30.12 16.33 24.64
CA ASP A 548 -31.06 17.35 24.12
C ASP A 548 -32.52 16.87 23.92
N LEU A 549 -32.85 15.59 24.15
CA LEU A 549 -34.17 15.02 23.85
C LEU A 549 -35.29 15.72 24.61
N ALA A 550 -35.05 16.10 25.87
CA ALA A 550 -35.99 16.83 26.70
C ALA A 550 -36.40 18.16 26.05
N GLN A 551 -35.43 18.95 25.59
CA GLN A 551 -35.69 20.22 24.90
C GLN A 551 -36.33 20.00 23.52
N LEU A 552 -35.85 19.03 22.74
CA LEU A 552 -36.33 18.78 21.38
C LEU A 552 -37.78 18.28 21.34
N GLY A 553 -38.13 17.34 22.24
CA GLY A 553 -39.49 16.83 22.41
C GLY A 553 -40.43 17.85 23.05
N PHE A 554 -40.00 18.55 24.11
CA PHE A 554 -40.78 19.62 24.72
C PHE A 554 -41.11 20.72 23.71
N ASN A 555 -40.12 21.21 22.94
CA ASN A 555 -40.35 22.21 21.90
C ASN A 555 -41.29 21.68 20.81
N GLY A 556 -41.15 20.41 20.40
CA GLY A 556 -42.01 19.80 19.39
C GLY A 556 -43.48 19.75 19.81
N VAL A 557 -43.74 19.31 21.04
CA VAL A 557 -45.08 19.24 21.63
C VAL A 557 -45.64 20.64 21.92
N ALA A 558 -44.82 21.57 22.42
CA ALA A 558 -45.23 22.96 22.67
C ALA A 558 -45.58 23.72 21.38
N ASN A 559 -44.87 23.45 20.27
CA ASN A 559 -45.17 24.01 18.95
C ASN A 559 -46.46 23.42 18.33
N ALA A 560 -46.95 22.29 18.83
CA ALA A 560 -48.20 21.66 18.40
C ALA A 560 -49.42 22.05 19.27
N LEU A 561 -49.22 22.83 20.33
CA LEU A 561 -50.23 23.19 21.32
C LEU A 561 -50.89 24.54 21.02
N GLU A 562 -52.18 24.66 21.28
CA GLU A 562 -52.93 25.92 21.18
C GLU A 562 -52.53 26.93 22.28
N ALA A 563 -52.55 28.23 21.94
CA ALA A 563 -51.99 29.29 22.78
C ALA A 563 -52.56 29.33 24.21
N ASP A 564 -53.87 29.10 24.36
CA ASP A 564 -54.58 29.19 25.65
C ASP A 564 -54.16 28.11 26.67
N TYR A 565 -53.57 27.01 26.19
CA TYR A 565 -53.00 25.95 27.03
C TYR A 565 -51.52 26.19 27.36
N GLY A 566 -50.84 27.11 26.65
CA GLY A 566 -49.43 27.44 26.86
C GLY A 566 -49.08 27.91 28.28
N LYS A 567 -50.08 28.38 29.03
CA LYS A 567 -49.99 28.70 30.48
C LYS A 567 -49.61 27.49 31.34
N HIS A 568 -50.10 26.29 31.01
CA HIS A 568 -49.78 25.05 31.75
C HIS A 568 -48.35 24.56 31.50
N LEU A 569 -47.68 25.05 30.45
CA LEU A 569 -46.28 24.75 30.13
C LEU A 569 -45.27 25.71 30.78
N ALA A 570 -45.69 26.73 31.53
CA ALA A 570 -44.78 27.71 32.12
C ALA A 570 -43.76 27.03 33.06
N TYR A 571 -44.23 26.30 34.07
CA TYR A 571 -43.36 25.62 35.04
C TYR A 571 -42.50 24.52 34.40
N ALA A 572 -43.02 23.81 33.39
CA ALA A 572 -42.24 22.84 32.59
C ALA A 572 -41.10 23.50 31.81
N ARG A 573 -41.33 24.70 31.24
CA ARG A 573 -40.31 25.49 30.56
C ARG A 573 -39.26 26.01 31.55
N ASP A 574 -39.68 26.45 32.72
CA ASP A 574 -38.81 26.95 33.78
C ASP A 574 -37.97 25.82 34.42
N LEU A 575 -38.50 24.60 34.51
CA LEU A 575 -37.74 23.40 34.87
C LEU A 575 -36.60 23.14 33.88
N ILE A 576 -36.88 23.10 32.57
CA ILE A 576 -35.85 22.93 31.53
C ILE A 576 -34.83 24.09 31.58
N ALA A 577 -35.29 25.33 31.78
CA ALA A 577 -34.42 26.50 31.80
C ALA A 577 -33.54 26.63 33.07
N SER A 578 -34.05 26.21 34.24
CA SER A 578 -33.30 26.25 35.50
C SER A 578 -32.28 25.12 35.61
N ASP A 579 -32.62 23.93 35.12
CA ASP A 579 -31.66 22.83 34.96
C ASP A 579 -30.56 23.20 33.94
N LEU A 580 -30.88 23.97 32.89
CA LEU A 580 -29.89 24.56 31.97
C LEU A 580 -28.99 25.62 32.62
N ALA A 581 -29.50 26.42 33.56
CA ALA A 581 -28.77 27.55 34.16
C ALA A 581 -27.69 27.14 35.18
N THR A 582 -27.76 25.92 35.72
CA THR A 582 -26.81 25.41 36.73
C THR A 582 -25.74 24.46 36.16
N ARG A 583 -25.70 24.26 34.84
CA ARG A 583 -24.83 23.27 34.18
C ARG A 583 -23.36 23.71 34.10
N PRO A 584 -22.40 22.84 34.43
CA PRO A 584 -21.06 22.89 33.86
C PRO A 584 -21.15 22.70 32.33
N ALA A 585 -20.26 23.35 31.57
CA ALA A 585 -20.13 23.08 30.15
C ALA A 585 -19.71 21.61 29.90
N PRO A 586 -20.20 20.95 28.81
CA PRO A 586 -19.93 19.55 28.57
C PRO A 586 -18.43 19.29 28.32
N PRO A 587 -17.82 18.26 28.92
CA PRO A 587 -16.39 17.99 28.76
C PRO A 587 -16.08 17.38 27.39
N GLU A 588 -15.29 18.08 26.57
CA GLU A 588 -14.77 17.55 25.30
C GLU A 588 -13.75 16.42 25.53
N ARG A 589 -14.25 15.18 25.60
CA ARG A 589 -13.43 13.97 25.71
C ARG A 589 -12.69 13.65 24.41
N SER A 590 -11.45 14.11 24.29
CA SER A 590 -10.47 13.54 23.35
C SER A 590 -10.08 12.12 23.77
N TYR A 591 -10.16 11.15 22.86
CA TYR A 591 -9.85 9.74 23.14
C TYR A 591 -8.34 9.44 23.03
N THR A 592 -7.65 9.27 24.17
CA THR A 592 -6.26 8.81 24.21
C THR A 592 -6.18 7.29 24.47
N PRO A 593 -5.51 6.50 23.62
CA PRO A 593 -5.39 5.06 23.84
C PRO A 593 -4.37 4.76 24.94
N GLY A 594 -4.85 4.12 26.02
CA GLY A 594 -4.04 3.59 27.12
C GLY A 594 -3.13 2.41 26.73
N PRO A 595 -2.35 1.86 27.68
CA PRO A 595 -1.47 0.73 27.43
C PRO A 595 -2.25 -0.59 27.24
N PRO A 596 -1.71 -1.56 26.49
CA PRO A 596 -2.32 -2.88 26.35
C PRO A 596 -2.05 -3.76 27.57
N ASP A 597 -3.09 -4.00 28.37
CA ASP A 597 -3.15 -5.19 29.23
C ASP A 597 -3.58 -6.41 28.40
N GLY A 598 -3.20 -7.61 28.87
CA GLY A 598 -3.16 -8.86 28.08
C GLY A 598 -4.50 -9.52 27.68
N SER A 599 -5.60 -8.77 27.58
CA SER A 599 -6.94 -9.29 27.25
C SER A 599 -7.46 -8.89 25.85
N SER A 600 -6.69 -8.12 25.07
CA SER A 600 -7.16 -7.50 23.82
C SER A 600 -7.31 -8.42 22.59
N ASN A 601 -7.06 -9.74 22.72
CA ASN A 601 -7.29 -10.70 21.63
C ASN A 601 -8.76 -10.77 21.19
N PHE A 602 -9.71 -10.46 22.07
CA PHE A 602 -11.14 -10.59 21.79
C PHE A 602 -11.62 -9.73 20.61
N LEU A 603 -11.04 -8.53 20.39
CA LEU A 603 -11.42 -7.69 19.25
C LEU A 603 -10.89 -8.27 17.92
N THR A 604 -9.69 -8.84 17.94
CA THR A 604 -9.09 -9.53 16.79
C THR A 604 -9.87 -10.81 16.47
N GLU A 605 -10.28 -11.57 17.49
CA GLU A 605 -11.16 -12.74 17.33
C GLU A 605 -12.58 -12.37 16.90
N GLN A 606 -13.15 -11.24 17.34
CA GLN A 606 -14.45 -10.79 16.86
C GLN A 606 -14.38 -10.29 15.41
N ILE A 607 -13.34 -9.59 15.00
CA ILE A 607 -13.15 -9.23 13.59
C ILE A 607 -12.97 -10.49 12.73
N ALA A 608 -12.13 -11.46 13.16
CA ALA A 608 -12.01 -12.75 12.48
C ALA A 608 -13.31 -13.59 12.49
N LYS A 609 -14.16 -13.46 13.52
CA LYS A 609 -15.50 -14.07 13.56
C LYS A 609 -16.54 -13.30 12.73
N GLN A 610 -16.33 -12.00 12.50
CA GLN A 610 -17.17 -11.20 11.61
C GLN A 610 -16.80 -11.43 10.13
N GLU A 611 -15.52 -11.67 9.84
CA GLU A 611 -15.08 -12.27 8.58
C GLU A 611 -15.66 -13.68 8.37
N ARG A 612 -15.81 -14.49 9.44
CA ARG A 612 -16.61 -15.73 9.38
C ARG A 612 -18.12 -15.48 9.26
N SER A 613 -18.68 -14.38 9.74
CA SER A 613 -20.14 -14.13 9.63
C SER A 613 -20.63 -13.94 8.18
N ASN A 614 -19.71 -13.63 7.25
CA ASN A 614 -19.98 -13.67 5.81
C ASN A 614 -20.26 -15.10 5.26
N PHE A 615 -20.08 -16.18 6.05
CA PHE A 615 -20.56 -17.52 5.67
C PHE A 615 -22.08 -17.58 5.45
N HIS A 616 -22.88 -16.75 6.12
CA HIS A 616 -24.34 -16.92 6.11
C HIS A 616 -25.08 -16.29 4.92
N SER A 617 -24.38 -15.77 3.90
CA SER A 617 -25.06 -15.42 2.64
C SER A 617 -25.39 -16.62 1.74
N SER A 618 -24.77 -17.79 1.94
CA SER A 618 -25.09 -19.01 1.16
C SER A 618 -26.36 -19.74 1.64
N SER A 619 -26.81 -19.49 2.88
CA SER A 619 -28.04 -20.13 3.39
C SER A 619 -29.31 -19.63 2.70
N LEU A 620 -29.31 -18.40 2.16
CA LEU A 620 -30.43 -17.87 1.39
C LEU A 620 -30.59 -18.54 0.02
N THR A 621 -29.49 -18.82 -0.70
CA THR A 621 -29.53 -19.64 -1.92
C THR A 621 -29.96 -21.07 -1.62
N SER A 622 -29.39 -21.70 -0.58
CA SER A 622 -29.79 -23.04 -0.13
C SER A 622 -31.28 -23.11 0.24
N SER A 623 -31.83 -22.08 0.89
CA SER A 623 -33.25 -22.04 1.30
C SER A 623 -34.20 -21.92 0.10
N ILE A 624 -33.84 -21.12 -0.91
CA ILE A 624 -34.62 -20.98 -2.15
C ILE A 624 -34.60 -22.29 -2.96
N VAL A 625 -33.46 -22.99 -3.02
CA VAL A 625 -33.35 -24.33 -3.64
C VAL A 625 -34.20 -25.35 -2.86
N THR A 626 -34.14 -25.33 -1.53
CA THR A 626 -34.85 -26.30 -0.68
C THR A 626 -36.37 -26.13 -0.72
N MET A 627 -36.88 -24.90 -0.88
CA MET A 627 -38.33 -24.64 -0.94
C MET A 627 -39.04 -25.16 -2.20
N VAL A 628 -38.33 -25.72 -3.19
CA VAL A 628 -38.94 -26.37 -4.38
C VAL A 628 -38.70 -27.90 -4.40
N ALA A 629 -38.26 -28.50 -3.29
CA ALA A 629 -38.02 -29.96 -3.17
C ALA A 629 -39.31 -30.82 -3.08
N ASN A 630 -40.45 -30.34 -3.60
CA ASN A 630 -41.69 -31.11 -3.70
C ASN A 630 -41.62 -32.09 -4.90
N GLY A 631 -41.12 -33.30 -4.67
CA GLY A 631 -40.91 -34.31 -5.70
C GLY A 631 -42.13 -34.54 -6.61
N VAL A 632 -41.96 -34.30 -7.90
CA VAL A 632 -43.00 -34.40 -8.95
C VAL A 632 -43.12 -35.83 -9.48
N ASN A 633 -44.13 -36.11 -10.32
CA ASN A 633 -44.36 -37.44 -10.92
C ASN A 633 -44.46 -38.59 -9.90
N LYS A 634 -45.20 -38.37 -8.80
CA LYS A 634 -45.53 -39.41 -7.82
C LYS A 634 -46.38 -40.51 -8.48
N THR A 635 -45.92 -41.75 -8.45
CA THR A 635 -46.61 -42.92 -9.01
C THR A 635 -46.64 -44.06 -8.00
N ALA A 636 -47.42 -45.11 -8.25
CA ALA A 636 -47.44 -46.30 -7.39
C ALA A 636 -46.07 -47.02 -7.30
N LEU A 637 -45.21 -46.88 -8.32
CA LEU A 637 -43.84 -47.41 -8.32
C LEU A 637 -42.85 -46.46 -7.63
N HIS A 638 -43.08 -45.14 -7.72
CA HIS A 638 -42.24 -44.11 -7.10
C HIS A 638 -43.09 -43.19 -6.20
N PRO A 639 -43.54 -43.67 -5.02
CA PRO A 639 -44.49 -42.94 -4.16
C PRO A 639 -43.92 -41.66 -3.52
N LYS A 640 -42.58 -41.52 -3.48
CA LYS A 640 -41.92 -40.28 -3.05
C LYS A 640 -41.86 -39.20 -4.14
N GLY A 641 -42.08 -39.57 -5.41
CA GLY A 641 -41.83 -38.71 -6.57
C GLY A 641 -40.36 -38.68 -6.97
N VAL A 642 -40.07 -37.97 -8.06
CA VAL A 642 -38.73 -37.66 -8.54
C VAL A 642 -38.34 -36.27 -8.03
N VAL A 643 -37.17 -36.17 -7.40
CA VAL A 643 -36.60 -34.89 -6.94
C VAL A 643 -35.86 -34.24 -8.11
N PRO A 644 -36.02 -32.93 -8.37
CA PRO A 644 -35.18 -32.23 -9.34
C PRO A 644 -33.72 -32.26 -8.87
N GLN A 645 -32.79 -32.67 -9.74
CA GLN A 645 -31.38 -32.39 -9.52
C GLN A 645 -31.13 -30.90 -9.78
N VAL A 646 -30.34 -30.27 -8.92
CA VAL A 646 -29.61 -29.07 -9.32
C VAL A 646 -28.40 -29.58 -10.10
N GLU A 647 -28.46 -29.47 -11.42
CA GLU A 647 -27.30 -29.74 -12.28
C GLU A 647 -26.34 -28.55 -12.10
N HIS A 648 -25.13 -28.82 -11.57
CA HIS A 648 -24.07 -27.83 -11.50
C HIS A 648 -23.49 -27.59 -12.90
N THR A 649 -22.88 -26.43 -13.12
CA THR A 649 -22.20 -26.16 -14.40
C THR A 649 -20.85 -26.88 -14.45
N GLU A 650 -20.43 -27.26 -15.65
CA GLU A 650 -19.11 -27.89 -15.93
C GLU A 650 -17.94 -27.07 -15.34
N ILE A 651 -18.08 -25.74 -15.26
CA ILE A 651 -17.09 -24.82 -14.66
C ILE A 651 -17.09 -24.90 -13.13
N GLU A 652 -18.26 -25.04 -12.49
CA GLU A 652 -18.36 -25.20 -11.03
C GLU A 652 -17.77 -26.55 -10.60
N GLU A 653 -18.15 -27.65 -11.28
CA GLU A 653 -17.62 -28.99 -11.02
C GLU A 653 -16.10 -29.04 -11.25
N GLU A 654 -15.58 -28.53 -12.37
CA GLU A 654 -14.15 -28.51 -12.66
C GLU A 654 -13.34 -27.71 -11.61
N LEU A 655 -13.85 -26.57 -11.15
CA LEU A 655 -13.19 -25.76 -10.12
C LEU A 655 -13.27 -26.38 -8.72
N HIS A 656 -14.30 -27.17 -8.44
CA HIS A 656 -14.40 -27.93 -7.19
C HIS A 656 -13.41 -29.10 -7.17
N GLU A 657 -13.39 -29.92 -8.23
CA GLU A 657 -12.50 -31.08 -8.33
C GLU A 657 -11.02 -30.67 -8.35
N LYS A 658 -10.64 -29.72 -9.20
CA LYS A 658 -9.22 -29.35 -9.42
C LYS A 658 -8.70 -28.34 -8.40
N ALA A 659 -9.53 -27.38 -7.99
CA ALA A 659 -9.11 -26.23 -7.20
C ALA A 659 -9.80 -26.12 -5.83
N HIS A 660 -10.64 -27.09 -5.46
CA HIS A 660 -11.38 -27.12 -4.20
C HIS A 660 -12.17 -25.83 -3.93
N ILE A 661 -12.69 -25.22 -5.00
CA ILE A 661 -13.60 -24.09 -4.89
C ILE A 661 -14.98 -24.58 -4.42
N ASP A 662 -15.49 -23.96 -3.35
CA ASP A 662 -16.73 -24.32 -2.68
C ASP A 662 -17.91 -23.57 -3.30
N TYR A 663 -18.44 -24.08 -4.42
CA TYR A 663 -19.54 -23.43 -5.15
C TYR A 663 -20.87 -23.37 -4.36
N GLU A 664 -21.04 -24.18 -3.31
CA GLU A 664 -22.19 -24.04 -2.40
C GLU A 664 -22.08 -22.76 -1.54
N ARG A 665 -20.86 -22.22 -1.40
CA ARG A 665 -20.54 -21.08 -0.53
C ARG A 665 -20.15 -19.81 -1.28
N VAL A 666 -19.42 -19.91 -2.40
CA VAL A 666 -18.97 -18.76 -3.21
C VAL A 666 -19.63 -18.76 -4.58
N ALA A 667 -20.31 -17.66 -4.92
CA ALA A 667 -20.95 -17.52 -6.23
C ALA A 667 -19.91 -17.40 -7.36
N ILE A 668 -19.96 -18.32 -8.33
CA ILE A 668 -19.06 -18.34 -9.49
C ILE A 668 -19.70 -17.57 -10.65
N ILE A 669 -19.13 -16.41 -10.97
CA ILE A 669 -19.61 -15.53 -12.04
C ILE A 669 -18.77 -15.77 -13.31
N ALA A 670 -19.21 -16.73 -14.13
CA ALA A 670 -18.50 -17.12 -15.34
C ALA A 670 -18.80 -16.19 -16.53
N ASN A 671 -17.74 -15.76 -17.21
CA ASN A 671 -17.73 -14.96 -18.44
C ASN A 671 -18.70 -13.76 -18.49
N PRO A 672 -18.78 -12.92 -17.42
CA PRO A 672 -19.75 -11.82 -17.33
C PRO A 672 -19.61 -10.76 -18.42
N SER A 673 -20.71 -10.04 -18.63
CA SER A 673 -20.79 -8.92 -19.57
C SER A 673 -20.02 -7.70 -19.04
N VAL A 674 -19.59 -6.83 -19.97
CA VAL A 674 -18.90 -5.58 -19.62
C VAL A 674 -19.75 -4.68 -18.71
N PRO A 675 -21.07 -4.46 -18.95
CA PRO A 675 -21.92 -3.73 -18.00
C PRO A 675 -21.96 -4.34 -16.60
N ALA A 676 -22.12 -5.67 -16.47
CA ALA A 676 -22.15 -6.34 -15.17
C ALA A 676 -20.83 -6.16 -14.40
N LEU A 677 -19.69 -6.22 -15.10
CA LEU A 677 -18.37 -5.96 -14.50
C LEU A 677 -18.19 -4.49 -14.09
N TYR A 678 -18.79 -3.53 -14.79
CA TYR A 678 -18.84 -2.13 -14.35
C TYR A 678 -19.71 -1.97 -13.09
N GLU A 679 -20.91 -2.54 -13.09
CA GLU A 679 -21.84 -2.51 -11.96
C GLU A 679 -21.21 -3.11 -10.70
N ASP A 680 -20.64 -4.31 -10.80
CA ASP A 680 -19.95 -4.95 -9.68
C ASP A 680 -18.70 -4.17 -9.22
N ALA A 681 -17.89 -3.63 -10.14
CA ALA A 681 -16.74 -2.81 -9.76
C ALA A 681 -17.15 -1.54 -9.00
N LEU A 682 -18.24 -0.89 -9.40
CA LEU A 682 -18.73 0.34 -8.76
C LEU A 682 -19.43 0.10 -7.42
N VAL A 683 -20.04 -1.07 -7.22
CA VAL A 683 -20.75 -1.41 -5.97
C VAL A 683 -19.81 -2.05 -4.93
N TYR A 684 -18.81 -2.83 -5.35
CA TYR A 684 -18.00 -3.66 -4.43
C TYR A 684 -16.51 -3.27 -4.35
N GLU A 685 -15.97 -2.46 -5.26
CA GLU A 685 -14.54 -2.10 -5.26
C GLU A 685 -14.30 -0.62 -4.91
N THR A 686 -13.71 -0.38 -3.73
CA THR A 686 -13.39 0.97 -3.26
C THR A 686 -12.34 1.64 -4.15
N GLY A 687 -12.66 2.82 -4.69
CA GLY A 687 -11.78 3.57 -5.60
C GLY A 687 -12.10 3.39 -7.08
N SER A 688 -13.05 2.51 -7.43
CA SER A 688 -13.57 2.40 -8.79
C SER A 688 -14.50 3.58 -9.14
N ALA A 689 -14.45 4.05 -10.39
CA ALA A 689 -15.32 5.12 -10.89
C ALA A 689 -15.48 5.08 -12.41
N ILE A 690 -16.55 5.66 -12.95
CA ILE A 690 -16.65 5.96 -14.39
C ILE A 690 -16.02 7.33 -14.66
N THR A 691 -15.15 7.42 -15.67
CA THR A 691 -14.54 8.67 -16.15
C THR A 691 -15.42 9.37 -17.20
N SER A 692 -15.10 10.61 -17.60
CA SER A 692 -15.91 11.36 -18.57
C SER A 692 -15.96 10.74 -19.97
N SER A 693 -15.03 9.83 -20.30
CA SER A 693 -15.08 9.04 -21.54
C SER A 693 -15.91 7.75 -21.43
N GLY A 694 -16.45 7.46 -20.25
CA GLY A 694 -17.17 6.22 -19.96
C GLY A 694 -16.27 5.03 -19.59
N ALA A 695 -14.94 5.19 -19.57
CA ALA A 695 -14.02 4.14 -19.12
C ALA A 695 -14.08 3.92 -17.60
N LEU A 696 -13.79 2.70 -17.13
CA LEU A 696 -13.71 2.35 -15.71
C LEU A 696 -12.35 2.76 -15.17
N SER A 697 -12.27 3.77 -14.31
CA SER A 697 -11.09 4.01 -13.48
C SER A 697 -11.03 2.96 -12.36
N ALA A 698 -9.85 2.37 -12.13
CA ALA A 698 -9.60 1.37 -11.09
C ALA A 698 -8.24 1.60 -10.40
N TYR A 699 -8.14 1.24 -9.12
CA TYR A 699 -6.92 1.36 -8.32
C TYR A 699 -6.33 -0.03 -8.00
N SER A 700 -5.02 -0.19 -8.21
CA SER A 700 -4.28 -1.45 -8.03
C SER A 700 -3.55 -1.55 -6.67
N GLY A 701 -3.94 -0.73 -5.70
CA GLY A 701 -3.40 -0.78 -4.34
C GLY A 701 -1.94 -0.31 -4.24
N ALA A 702 -1.20 -0.87 -3.29
CA ALA A 702 0.20 -0.52 -3.01
C ALA A 702 1.20 -0.98 -4.10
N LYS A 703 0.73 -1.62 -5.17
CA LYS A 703 1.53 -2.12 -6.29
C LYS A 703 0.98 -1.51 -7.58
N THR A 704 1.61 -0.43 -8.05
CA THR A 704 1.24 0.26 -9.30
C THR A 704 2.11 -0.19 -10.50
N GLY A 705 2.77 -1.34 -10.35
CA GLY A 705 3.69 -1.95 -11.31
C GLY A 705 4.07 -3.38 -10.88
N ARG A 706 4.80 -4.07 -11.76
CA ARG A 706 5.24 -5.46 -11.55
C ARG A 706 6.20 -5.60 -10.37
N SER A 707 6.29 -6.81 -9.81
CA SER A 707 7.21 -7.18 -8.72
C SER A 707 8.22 -8.26 -9.15
N PRO A 708 9.22 -7.98 -10.02
CA PRO A 708 10.19 -8.99 -10.49
C PRO A 708 10.99 -9.66 -9.36
N SER A 709 11.17 -8.98 -8.23
CA SER A 709 11.75 -9.53 -7.00
C SER A 709 10.99 -10.75 -6.46
N ASP A 710 9.68 -10.81 -6.71
CA ASP A 710 8.72 -11.72 -6.11
C ASP A 710 8.09 -12.69 -7.14
N LYS A 711 8.52 -12.61 -8.41
CA LYS A 711 8.33 -13.67 -9.42
C LYS A 711 9.02 -14.96 -8.96
N ARG A 712 8.37 -16.11 -9.18
CA ARG A 712 8.90 -17.46 -8.91
C ARG A 712 8.50 -18.41 -10.03
N ILE A 713 9.33 -19.42 -10.29
CA ILE A 713 9.00 -20.56 -11.13
C ILE A 713 9.23 -21.81 -10.29
N VAL A 714 8.33 -22.79 -10.38
CA VAL A 714 8.47 -24.05 -9.65
C VAL A 714 9.64 -24.85 -10.23
N GLU A 715 10.51 -25.33 -9.36
CA GLU A 715 11.63 -26.21 -9.72
C GLU A 715 11.12 -27.65 -9.74
N GLU A 716 10.58 -28.06 -10.89
CA GLU A 716 10.02 -29.39 -11.14
C GLU A 716 10.63 -30.07 -12.38
N ASP A 717 10.56 -31.40 -12.42
CA ASP A 717 11.37 -32.25 -13.32
C ASP A 717 11.11 -32.03 -14.82
N SER A 718 9.96 -31.50 -15.24
CA SER A 718 9.63 -31.30 -16.65
C SER A 718 10.16 -29.98 -17.24
N SER A 719 10.54 -29.00 -16.40
CA SER A 719 11.06 -27.70 -16.85
C SER A 719 12.41 -27.28 -16.26
N LYS A 720 12.84 -27.83 -15.13
CA LYS A 720 14.05 -27.39 -14.40
C LYS A 720 15.33 -27.30 -15.25
N ASP A 721 15.52 -28.21 -16.20
CA ASP A 721 16.73 -28.28 -17.04
C ASP A 721 16.66 -27.33 -18.26
N ASN A 722 15.47 -26.79 -18.55
CA ASN A 722 15.22 -25.82 -19.63
C ASN A 722 15.14 -24.37 -19.11
N VAL A 723 14.70 -24.16 -17.87
CA VAL A 723 14.54 -22.83 -17.27
C VAL A 723 15.90 -22.19 -17.00
N TRP A 724 16.07 -20.96 -17.48
CA TRP A 724 17.23 -20.12 -17.19
C TRP A 724 17.09 -19.49 -15.81
N TRP A 725 17.54 -20.23 -14.80
CA TRP A 725 17.54 -19.83 -13.39
C TRP A 725 18.44 -18.62 -13.12
N GLY A 726 18.00 -17.72 -12.22
CA GLY A 726 18.78 -16.53 -11.87
C GLY A 726 17.99 -15.48 -11.08
N PRO A 727 18.38 -14.19 -11.14
CA PRO A 727 17.74 -13.14 -10.36
C PRO A 727 16.31 -12.79 -10.81
N VAL A 728 15.88 -13.24 -12.00
CA VAL A 728 14.51 -13.09 -12.52
C VAL A 728 13.70 -14.37 -12.28
N ASN A 729 14.14 -15.48 -12.87
CA ASN A 729 13.52 -16.79 -12.68
C ASN A 729 14.13 -17.41 -11.44
N LYS A 730 13.47 -17.16 -10.30
CA LYS A 730 13.88 -17.67 -8.98
C LYS A 730 13.15 -18.99 -8.69
N PRO A 731 13.85 -20.05 -8.28
CA PRO A 731 13.24 -21.34 -7.97
C PRO A 731 12.30 -21.27 -6.76
N MET A 732 11.40 -22.24 -6.71
CA MET A 732 10.40 -22.47 -5.67
C MET A 732 10.14 -23.98 -5.62
N SER A 733 10.20 -24.61 -4.45
CA SER A 733 9.91 -26.05 -4.38
C SER A 733 8.42 -26.33 -4.58
N PRO A 734 8.03 -27.53 -5.06
CA PRO A 734 6.62 -27.90 -5.24
C PRO A 734 5.78 -27.78 -3.97
N GLU A 735 6.35 -27.98 -2.79
CA GLU A 735 5.67 -27.86 -1.49
C GLU A 735 5.38 -26.39 -1.15
N VAL A 736 6.36 -25.50 -1.38
CA VAL A 736 6.19 -24.05 -1.21
C VAL A 736 5.15 -23.51 -2.19
N TRP A 737 5.14 -24.02 -3.42
CA TRP A 737 4.10 -23.68 -4.40
C TRP A 737 2.71 -24.15 -3.95
N LYS A 738 2.56 -25.41 -3.49
CA LYS A 738 1.29 -25.93 -2.94
C LYS A 738 0.78 -25.08 -1.79
N ILE A 739 1.65 -24.65 -0.87
CA ILE A 739 1.29 -23.71 0.21
C ILE A 739 0.77 -22.37 -0.33
N ASN A 740 1.39 -21.81 -1.37
CA ASN A 740 0.92 -20.54 -1.95
C ASN A 740 -0.37 -20.71 -2.77
N ARG A 741 -0.53 -21.82 -3.50
CA ARG A 741 -1.77 -22.19 -4.22
C ARG A 741 -2.94 -22.30 -3.25
N GLU A 742 -2.78 -23.08 -2.17
CA GLU A 742 -3.83 -23.29 -1.19
C GLU A 742 -4.25 -21.97 -0.53
N ARG A 743 -3.30 -21.09 -0.22
CA ARG A 743 -3.58 -19.74 0.30
C ARG A 743 -4.36 -18.85 -0.67
N ALA A 744 -4.26 -19.08 -1.99
CA ALA A 744 -5.06 -18.37 -2.98
C ALA A 744 -6.47 -18.97 -3.08
N VAL A 745 -6.59 -20.30 -3.05
CA VAL A 745 -7.86 -21.05 -2.97
C VAL A 745 -8.65 -20.67 -1.71
N ASP A 746 -8.04 -20.73 -0.53
CA ASP A 746 -8.59 -20.27 0.76
C ASP A 746 -9.17 -18.84 0.65
N TYR A 747 -8.43 -17.93 0.02
CA TYR A 747 -8.87 -16.56 -0.14
C TYR A 747 -10.07 -16.43 -1.08
N LEU A 748 -10.06 -17.14 -2.22
CA LEU A 748 -11.15 -17.17 -3.18
C LEU A 748 -12.42 -17.77 -2.53
N ASN A 749 -12.29 -18.87 -1.79
CA ASN A 749 -13.35 -19.50 -0.98
C ASN A 749 -13.87 -18.65 0.18
N THR A 750 -13.16 -17.58 0.58
CA THR A 750 -13.65 -16.60 1.58
C THR A 750 -14.29 -15.37 0.96
N ARG A 751 -14.47 -15.32 -0.37
CA ARG A 751 -15.26 -14.28 -1.04
C ARG A 751 -16.72 -14.68 -1.14
N ASN A 752 -17.62 -13.72 -1.17
CA ASN A 752 -19.04 -13.97 -1.46
C ASN A 752 -19.28 -14.24 -2.97
N ARG A 753 -18.35 -13.84 -3.83
CA ARG A 753 -18.33 -14.08 -5.28
C ARG A 753 -16.91 -14.17 -5.79
N ILE A 754 -16.69 -14.90 -6.88
CA ILE A 754 -15.49 -14.85 -7.71
C ILE A 754 -15.89 -14.78 -9.19
N TYR A 755 -15.02 -14.22 -10.01
CA TYR A 755 -15.22 -14.14 -11.45
C TYR A 755 -14.34 -15.17 -12.15
N VAL A 756 -14.89 -15.81 -13.18
CA VAL A 756 -14.17 -16.73 -14.06
C VAL A 756 -14.18 -16.15 -15.46
N ILE A 757 -13.00 -15.95 -16.06
CA ILE A 757 -12.85 -15.48 -17.44
C ILE A 757 -12.08 -16.52 -18.24
N ASP A 758 -12.72 -17.04 -19.27
CA ASP A 758 -12.16 -17.98 -20.22
C ASP A 758 -11.80 -17.26 -21.52
N GLY A 759 -10.58 -17.48 -22.02
CA GLY A 759 -10.10 -16.88 -23.26
C GLY A 759 -8.85 -17.53 -23.80
N PHE A 760 -8.52 -17.23 -25.04
CA PHE A 760 -7.31 -17.75 -25.69
C PHE A 760 -6.16 -16.76 -25.58
N ALA A 761 -4.93 -17.29 -25.54
CA ALA A 761 -3.72 -16.53 -25.80
C ALA A 761 -3.02 -17.10 -27.04
N GLY A 762 -2.76 -16.24 -28.03
CA GLY A 762 -2.33 -16.60 -29.39
C GLY A 762 -3.49 -16.62 -30.40
N TRP A 763 -3.41 -15.82 -31.46
CA TRP A 763 -4.43 -15.76 -32.52
C TRP A 763 -4.35 -16.86 -33.59
N ASP A 764 -3.25 -17.64 -33.66
CA ASP A 764 -3.15 -18.82 -34.53
C ASP A 764 -3.71 -20.05 -33.82
N GLU A 765 -4.84 -20.58 -34.30
CA GLU A 765 -5.56 -21.73 -33.71
C GLU A 765 -4.69 -22.99 -33.55
N ARG A 766 -3.57 -23.12 -34.28
CA ARG A 766 -2.63 -24.23 -34.16
C ARG A 766 -1.78 -24.19 -32.88
N TYR A 767 -1.68 -23.02 -32.26
CA TYR A 767 -0.78 -22.71 -31.16
C TYR A 767 -1.46 -21.96 -30.00
N ARG A 768 -2.73 -21.56 -30.15
CA ARG A 768 -3.47 -20.88 -29.09
C ARG A 768 -3.60 -21.78 -27.86
N ILE A 769 -3.36 -21.23 -26.67
CA ILE A 769 -3.58 -21.92 -25.40
C ILE A 769 -4.89 -21.44 -24.77
N ASN A 770 -5.64 -22.37 -24.16
CA ASN A 770 -6.86 -22.05 -23.44
C ASN A 770 -6.49 -21.54 -22.03
N VAL A 771 -6.90 -20.33 -21.65
CA VAL A 771 -6.60 -19.72 -20.35
C VAL A 771 -7.89 -19.48 -19.57
N ARG A 772 -7.97 -20.02 -18.36
CA ARG A 772 -9.01 -19.69 -17.36
C ARG A 772 -8.41 -18.78 -16.28
N VAL A 773 -9.07 -17.68 -15.99
CA VAL A 773 -8.68 -16.74 -14.92
C VAL A 773 -9.74 -16.75 -13.84
N VAL A 774 -9.35 -17.10 -12.61
CA VAL A 774 -10.20 -17.08 -11.42
C VAL A 774 -9.75 -15.93 -10.52
N CYS A 775 -10.61 -14.93 -10.31
CA CYS A 775 -10.21 -13.71 -9.58
C CYS A 775 -11.34 -13.12 -8.71
N ALA A 776 -10.95 -12.39 -7.66
CA ALA A 776 -11.89 -11.80 -6.70
C ALA A 776 -12.42 -10.39 -7.07
N ARG A 777 -11.88 -9.76 -8.12
CA ARG A 777 -12.22 -8.38 -8.54
C ARG A 777 -12.78 -8.35 -9.95
N ALA A 778 -13.89 -7.63 -10.14
CA ALA A 778 -14.51 -7.37 -11.43
C ALA A 778 -13.58 -6.53 -12.33
N TYR A 779 -12.77 -5.65 -11.74
CA TYR A 779 -11.66 -4.98 -12.43
C TYR A 779 -10.71 -5.99 -13.10
N HIS A 780 -10.23 -7.00 -12.36
CA HIS A 780 -9.29 -8.01 -12.88
C HIS A 780 -9.95 -8.91 -13.93
N ALA A 781 -11.23 -9.23 -13.76
CA ALA A 781 -12.01 -9.96 -14.75
C ALA A 781 -12.16 -9.17 -16.06
N LEU A 782 -12.56 -7.89 -15.99
CA LEU A 782 -12.66 -7.02 -17.18
C LEU A 782 -11.30 -6.82 -17.85
N PHE A 783 -10.22 -6.71 -17.07
CA PHE A 783 -8.86 -6.63 -17.63
C PHE A 783 -8.53 -7.87 -18.45
N MET A 784 -8.68 -9.08 -17.91
CA MET A 784 -8.37 -10.30 -18.67
C MET A 784 -9.36 -10.55 -19.81
N ARG A 785 -10.62 -10.10 -19.70
CA ARG A 785 -11.58 -10.10 -20.80
C ARG A 785 -11.18 -9.16 -21.95
N ASN A 786 -10.45 -8.08 -21.66
CA ASN A 786 -9.88 -7.20 -22.66
C ASN A 786 -8.57 -7.76 -23.24
N MET A 787 -7.68 -8.31 -22.40
CA MET A 787 -6.33 -8.75 -22.82
C MET A 787 -6.27 -10.16 -23.42
N LEU A 788 -7.18 -11.08 -23.06
CA LEU A 788 -7.31 -12.38 -23.74
C LEU A 788 -8.22 -12.26 -24.98
N ILE A 789 -8.01 -13.18 -25.92
CA ILE A 789 -8.84 -13.33 -27.11
C ILE A 789 -10.16 -13.97 -26.66
N ARG A 790 -11.27 -13.25 -26.85
CA ARG A 790 -12.59 -13.64 -26.37
C ARG A 790 -13.16 -14.77 -27.24
N PRO A 791 -13.49 -15.96 -26.67
CA PRO A 791 -14.05 -17.06 -27.44
C PRO A 791 -15.47 -16.73 -27.92
N SER A 792 -15.89 -17.36 -29.01
CA SER A 792 -17.31 -17.35 -29.41
C SER A 792 -18.16 -18.13 -28.40
N ARG A 793 -19.47 -17.88 -28.35
CA ARG A 793 -20.39 -18.60 -27.44
C ARG A 793 -20.28 -20.13 -27.57
N LYS A 794 -20.09 -20.64 -28.79
CA LYS A 794 -19.92 -22.07 -29.07
C LYS A 794 -18.59 -22.63 -28.54
N GLU A 795 -17.54 -21.83 -28.49
CA GLU A 795 -16.25 -22.23 -27.91
C GLU A 795 -16.27 -22.19 -26.37
N LEU A 796 -17.22 -21.47 -25.76
CA LEU A 796 -17.45 -21.47 -24.31
C LEU A 796 -18.28 -22.67 -23.82
N GLU A 797 -19.05 -23.32 -24.71
CA GLU A 797 -19.99 -24.39 -24.33
C GLU A 797 -19.30 -25.64 -23.75
N HIS A 798 -18.02 -25.89 -24.09
CA HIS A 798 -17.17 -26.94 -23.51
C HIS A 798 -15.71 -26.43 -23.38
N PHE A 799 -15.50 -25.30 -22.68
CA PHE A 799 -14.18 -24.72 -22.53
C PHE A 799 -13.39 -25.38 -21.39
N HIS A 800 -12.38 -26.17 -21.74
CA HIS A 800 -11.36 -26.65 -20.82
C HIS A 800 -10.08 -25.81 -20.92
N PRO A 801 -9.54 -25.26 -19.83
CA PRO A 801 -8.27 -24.54 -19.83
C PRO A 801 -7.06 -25.47 -20.02
N ASP A 802 -6.07 -24.98 -20.77
CA ASP A 802 -4.69 -25.44 -20.64
C ASP A 802 -4.08 -24.87 -19.36
N TYR A 803 -4.19 -23.56 -19.16
CA TYR A 803 -3.58 -22.86 -18.03
C TYR A 803 -4.63 -22.17 -17.16
N VAL A 804 -4.46 -22.26 -15.84
CA VAL A 804 -5.33 -21.59 -14.85
C VAL A 804 -4.56 -20.54 -14.07
N ILE A 805 -5.11 -19.32 -13.96
CA ILE A 805 -4.59 -18.25 -13.09
C ILE A 805 -5.51 -18.08 -11.87
N TYR A 806 -4.99 -18.33 -10.66
CA TYR A 806 -5.65 -17.95 -9.42
C TYR A 806 -5.13 -16.59 -8.95
N ASN A 807 -5.90 -15.54 -9.24
CA ASN A 807 -5.59 -14.19 -8.80
C ASN A 807 -6.28 -13.89 -7.46
N ALA A 808 -5.56 -14.21 -6.39
CA ALA A 808 -5.83 -13.82 -5.01
C ALA A 808 -4.99 -12.58 -4.61
N GLY A 809 -4.76 -11.65 -5.55
CA GLY A 809 -3.79 -10.56 -5.42
C GLY A 809 -3.96 -9.64 -4.20
N ALA A 810 -5.19 -9.48 -3.69
CA ALA A 810 -5.47 -8.73 -2.47
C ALA A 810 -5.10 -9.47 -1.16
N PHE A 811 -4.72 -10.75 -1.23
CA PHE A 811 -4.31 -11.57 -0.09
C PHE A 811 -2.79 -11.77 -0.06
N PRO A 812 -2.11 -11.53 1.08
CA PRO A 812 -0.65 -11.58 1.13
C PRO A 812 -0.08 -13.01 1.09
N ALA A 813 1.03 -13.17 0.39
CA ALA A 813 1.93 -14.31 0.55
C ALA A 813 2.52 -14.32 1.97
N ASN A 814 2.75 -15.53 2.51
CA ASN A 814 3.33 -15.65 3.85
C ASN A 814 4.85 -15.41 3.79
N ARG A 815 5.29 -14.28 4.37
CA ARG A 815 6.72 -13.88 4.49
C ARG A 815 7.61 -14.91 5.20
N TRP A 816 7.03 -15.86 5.93
CA TRP A 816 7.76 -16.91 6.64
C TRP A 816 7.81 -18.25 5.88
N THR A 817 7.16 -18.36 4.72
CA THR A 817 7.31 -19.53 3.84
C THR A 817 8.66 -19.46 3.13
N THR A 818 9.38 -20.59 3.06
CA THR A 818 10.72 -20.69 2.45
C THR A 818 10.78 -20.04 1.06
N GLY A 819 11.79 -19.21 0.83
CA GLY A 819 11.99 -18.51 -0.44
C GLY A 819 11.10 -17.29 -0.68
N MET A 820 10.17 -16.93 0.22
CA MET A 820 9.42 -15.67 0.14
C MET A 820 10.27 -14.49 0.60
N THR A 821 10.25 -13.41 -0.18
CA THR A 821 11.04 -12.18 0.05
C THR A 821 10.20 -10.99 0.51
N SER A 822 8.89 -11.05 0.33
CA SER A 822 7.94 -10.00 0.69
C SER A 822 6.56 -10.61 0.96
N ALA A 823 5.55 -9.75 1.14
CA ALA A 823 4.15 -10.20 1.19
C ALA A 823 3.55 -10.45 -0.21
N THR A 824 4.31 -10.28 -1.28
CA THR A 824 3.93 -10.55 -2.67
C THR A 824 4.50 -11.89 -3.14
N SER A 825 3.77 -12.62 -3.98
CA SER A 825 4.31 -13.73 -4.76
C SER A 825 3.58 -13.85 -6.10
N VAL A 826 4.33 -14.09 -7.17
CA VAL A 826 3.80 -14.34 -8.52
C VAL A 826 4.48 -15.61 -9.03
N SER A 827 3.84 -16.76 -8.83
CA SER A 827 4.45 -18.08 -9.05
C SER A 827 3.79 -18.86 -10.19
N ILE A 828 4.61 -19.41 -11.09
CA ILE A 828 4.20 -20.22 -12.25
C ILE A 828 4.71 -21.66 -12.07
N ASN A 829 3.85 -22.64 -12.33
CA ASN A 829 4.16 -24.06 -12.37
C ASN A 829 3.85 -24.62 -13.77
N PHE A 830 4.87 -25.17 -14.45
CA PHE A 830 4.75 -25.66 -15.83
C PHE A 830 4.16 -27.08 -15.91
N ALA A 831 4.38 -27.94 -14.90
CA ALA A 831 3.83 -29.30 -14.87
C ALA A 831 2.32 -29.28 -14.59
N GLU A 832 1.91 -28.55 -13.55
CA GLU A 832 0.50 -28.42 -13.15
C GLU A 832 -0.26 -27.43 -14.07
N LYS A 833 0.45 -26.72 -14.97
CA LYS A 833 -0.04 -25.63 -15.83
C LYS A 833 -0.79 -24.51 -15.08
N GLU A 834 -0.25 -24.07 -13.94
CA GLU A 834 -0.95 -23.14 -13.04
C GLU A 834 -0.12 -21.91 -12.67
N MET A 835 -0.81 -20.79 -12.51
CA MET A 835 -0.26 -19.52 -12.03
C MET A 835 -1.00 -19.04 -10.78
N VAL A 836 -0.26 -18.57 -9.79
CA VAL A 836 -0.81 -18.05 -8.52
C VAL A 836 -0.28 -16.63 -8.28
N ILE A 837 -1.18 -15.70 -7.96
CA ILE A 837 -0.86 -14.30 -7.64
C ILE A 837 -1.35 -13.99 -6.22
N LEU A 838 -0.44 -13.49 -5.39
CA LEU A 838 -0.68 -13.06 -4.00
C LEU A 838 0.03 -11.73 -3.73
N GLY A 839 -0.60 -10.86 -2.94
CA GLY A 839 -0.03 -9.61 -2.43
C GLY A 839 0.38 -8.58 -3.50
N THR A 840 -0.33 -8.55 -4.62
CA THR A 840 -0.24 -7.53 -5.67
C THR A 840 -1.54 -7.50 -6.46
N GLU A 841 -2.12 -6.32 -6.63
CA GLU A 841 -3.37 -6.14 -7.40
C GLU A 841 -3.12 -5.44 -8.75
N TYR A 842 -1.84 -5.30 -9.16
CA TYR A 842 -1.44 -4.81 -10.47
C TYR A 842 -1.83 -5.81 -11.56
N ALA A 843 -2.79 -5.46 -12.42
CA ALA A 843 -3.37 -6.42 -13.36
C ALA A 843 -2.36 -6.91 -14.41
N GLY A 844 -1.35 -6.10 -14.73
CA GLY A 844 -0.27 -6.46 -15.64
C GLY A 844 0.60 -7.66 -15.21
N GLU A 845 0.49 -8.16 -13.98
CA GLU A 845 1.09 -9.46 -13.62
C GLU A 845 0.39 -10.64 -14.31
N MET A 846 -0.95 -10.61 -14.47
CA MET A 846 -1.69 -11.69 -15.16
C MET A 846 -1.27 -11.79 -16.63
N LYS A 847 -1.24 -10.65 -17.34
CA LYS A 847 -0.71 -10.53 -18.72
C LYS A 847 0.70 -11.12 -18.82
N LYS A 848 1.64 -10.59 -18.03
CA LYS A 848 3.05 -10.97 -18.14
C LYS A 848 3.39 -12.36 -17.54
N GLY A 849 2.46 -12.95 -16.79
CA GLY A 849 2.46 -14.36 -16.42
C GLY A 849 2.23 -15.26 -17.63
N ILE A 850 1.12 -15.08 -18.35
CA ILE A 850 0.83 -15.82 -19.60
C ILE A 850 1.92 -15.56 -20.66
N PHE A 851 2.47 -14.35 -20.73
CA PHE A 851 3.61 -14.08 -21.61
C PHE A 851 4.87 -14.85 -21.22
N THR A 852 5.14 -15.02 -19.91
CA THR A 852 6.22 -15.91 -19.43
C THR A 852 5.95 -17.37 -19.79
N VAL A 853 4.69 -17.82 -19.70
CA VAL A 853 4.27 -19.17 -20.12
C VAL A 853 4.55 -19.38 -21.61
N LEU A 854 4.15 -18.45 -22.47
CA LEU A 854 4.39 -18.54 -23.91
C LEU A 854 5.87 -18.37 -24.29
N PHE A 855 6.70 -17.70 -23.47
CA PHE A 855 8.15 -17.71 -23.62
C PHE A 855 8.81 -19.07 -23.31
N TYR A 856 8.11 -19.99 -22.65
CA TYR A 856 8.52 -21.37 -22.43
C TYR A 856 7.88 -22.32 -23.45
N GLU A 857 6.55 -22.31 -23.54
CA GLU A 857 5.77 -23.31 -24.27
C GLU A 857 6.03 -23.28 -25.78
N MET A 858 6.05 -22.09 -26.39
CA MET A 858 6.20 -21.97 -27.84
C MET A 858 7.58 -22.45 -28.32
N PRO A 859 8.73 -22.07 -27.71
CA PRO A 859 10.03 -22.56 -28.15
C PRO A 859 10.36 -24.00 -27.75
N VAL A 860 9.71 -24.55 -26.71
CA VAL A 860 9.96 -25.92 -26.21
C VAL A 860 9.07 -26.94 -26.91
N LYS A 861 7.74 -26.76 -26.91
CA LYS A 861 6.78 -27.73 -27.46
C LYS A 861 6.50 -27.55 -28.95
N HIS A 862 6.56 -26.31 -29.46
CA HIS A 862 6.13 -25.99 -30.83
C HIS A 862 7.26 -25.48 -31.75
N ASN A 863 8.45 -25.19 -31.21
CA ASN A 863 9.55 -24.50 -31.89
C ASN A 863 9.09 -23.17 -32.58
N VAL A 864 8.12 -22.49 -31.98
CA VAL A 864 7.62 -21.17 -32.37
C VAL A 864 8.35 -20.10 -31.56
N LEU A 865 8.66 -18.96 -32.18
CA LEU A 865 9.47 -17.90 -31.57
C LEU A 865 8.58 -16.83 -30.93
N THR A 866 8.56 -16.78 -29.59
CA THR A 866 7.88 -15.72 -28.81
C THR A 866 8.71 -14.44 -28.77
N LEU A 867 8.06 -13.29 -28.93
CA LEU A 867 8.67 -11.97 -29.15
C LEU A 867 8.00 -10.88 -28.30
N HIS A 868 8.80 -10.01 -27.68
CA HIS A 868 8.32 -8.81 -26.97
C HIS A 868 8.43 -7.57 -27.87
N SER A 869 7.41 -7.39 -28.69
CA SER A 869 7.41 -6.46 -29.82
C SER A 869 5.99 -6.05 -30.17
N SER A 870 5.81 -4.85 -30.73
CA SER A 870 4.64 -4.55 -31.55
C SER A 870 4.86 -5.03 -32.97
N ALA A 871 3.79 -5.23 -33.74
CA ALA A 871 3.88 -5.55 -35.17
C ALA A 871 2.74 -4.92 -35.97
N ASN A 872 3.02 -4.55 -37.22
CA ASN A 872 2.02 -4.05 -38.16
C ASN A 872 2.31 -4.50 -39.62
N GLU A 873 1.27 -4.52 -40.43
CA GLU A 873 1.30 -4.96 -41.83
C GLU A 873 0.94 -3.80 -42.78
N GLY A 874 1.74 -3.58 -43.82
CA GLY A 874 1.43 -2.61 -44.86
C GLY A 874 0.42 -3.15 -45.87
N LYS A 875 -0.06 -2.27 -46.76
CA LYS A 875 -1.12 -2.61 -47.74
C LYS A 875 -0.68 -3.67 -48.76
N ASP A 876 0.62 -3.80 -48.97
CA ASP A 876 1.23 -4.78 -49.87
C ASP A 876 1.60 -6.11 -49.15
N GLY A 877 1.18 -6.27 -47.88
CA GLY A 877 1.43 -7.47 -47.07
C GLY A 877 2.80 -7.51 -46.37
N ASP A 878 3.58 -6.43 -46.43
CA ASP A 878 4.87 -6.36 -45.77
C ASP A 878 4.70 -6.22 -44.24
N VAL A 879 5.28 -7.14 -43.47
CA VAL A 879 5.18 -7.12 -41.99
C VAL A 879 6.44 -6.51 -41.38
N THR A 880 6.25 -5.61 -40.42
CA THR A 880 7.34 -5.03 -39.61
C THR A 880 7.14 -5.34 -38.14
N VAL A 881 8.21 -5.78 -37.47
CA VAL A 881 8.22 -6.12 -36.03
C VAL A 881 9.14 -5.17 -35.29
N PHE A 882 8.63 -4.51 -34.24
CA PHE A 882 9.33 -3.47 -33.48
C PHE A 882 9.62 -3.94 -32.05
N PHE A 883 10.89 -4.15 -31.72
CA PHE A 883 11.35 -4.49 -30.38
C PHE A 883 11.70 -3.25 -29.57
N GLY A 884 11.49 -3.27 -28.26
CA GLY A 884 11.82 -2.13 -27.41
C GLY A 884 11.19 -2.19 -26.02
N LEU A 885 11.82 -1.51 -25.05
CA LEU A 885 11.25 -1.35 -23.69
C LEU A 885 10.18 -0.25 -23.66
N SER A 886 9.46 -0.12 -22.54
CA SER A 886 8.50 0.98 -22.34
C SER A 886 9.22 2.34 -22.49
N GLY A 887 8.59 3.31 -23.15
CA GLY A 887 9.17 4.63 -23.44
C GLY A 887 10.07 4.73 -24.69
N THR A 888 10.45 3.60 -25.31
CA THR A 888 11.21 3.58 -26.59
C THR A 888 10.37 3.85 -27.83
N GLY A 889 9.05 4.02 -27.70
CA GLY A 889 8.14 4.37 -28.80
C GLY A 889 7.46 3.20 -29.52
N LYS A 890 7.61 1.93 -29.06
CA LYS A 890 6.95 0.73 -29.66
C LYS A 890 5.54 1.01 -30.17
N THR A 891 4.63 1.37 -29.25
CA THR A 891 3.19 1.57 -29.50
C THR A 891 2.96 2.74 -30.47
N THR A 892 3.60 3.88 -30.22
CA THR A 892 3.52 5.11 -31.03
C THR A 892 4.00 4.91 -32.48
N LEU A 893 4.96 4.00 -32.70
CA LEU A 893 5.53 3.71 -34.03
C LEU A 893 4.83 2.55 -34.76
N SER A 894 4.25 1.59 -34.03
CA SER A 894 3.35 0.59 -34.64
C SER A 894 1.97 1.14 -34.97
N ALA A 895 1.51 2.15 -34.23
CA ALA A 895 0.38 3.01 -34.60
C ALA A 895 0.78 3.94 -35.76
N ASP A 896 0.70 3.38 -36.96
CA ASP A 896 0.86 4.09 -38.23
C ASP A 896 -0.48 4.03 -38.99
N PRO A 897 -1.16 5.17 -39.24
CA PRO A 897 -2.40 5.22 -40.03
C PRO A 897 -2.29 4.63 -41.44
N LYS A 898 -1.08 4.33 -41.93
CA LYS A 898 -0.86 3.67 -43.23
C LYS A 898 -0.89 2.13 -43.15
N ARG A 899 -0.75 1.53 -41.96
CA ARG A 899 -0.42 0.11 -41.74
C ARG A 899 -1.32 -0.54 -40.69
N ALA A 900 -1.88 -1.71 -40.97
CA ALA A 900 -2.79 -2.38 -40.05
C ALA A 900 -2.04 -2.94 -38.84
N LEU A 901 -2.47 -2.58 -37.63
CA LEU A 901 -1.90 -3.06 -36.37
C LEU A 901 -2.19 -4.56 -36.19
N ILE A 902 -1.17 -5.35 -35.88
CA ILE A 902 -1.33 -6.76 -35.45
C ILE A 902 -1.40 -6.82 -33.91
N GLY A 903 -0.56 -6.05 -33.21
CA GLY A 903 -0.57 -5.90 -31.75
C GLY A 903 0.49 -4.92 -31.23
N ASP A 904 0.42 -4.54 -29.94
CA ASP A 904 1.26 -3.50 -29.34
C ASP A 904 2.47 -3.99 -28.50
N ASP A 905 2.48 -5.24 -28.01
CA ASP A 905 3.48 -5.65 -27.01
C ASP A 905 3.96 -7.12 -27.10
N GLU A 906 3.12 -8.08 -27.53
CA GLU A 906 3.40 -9.53 -27.42
C GLU A 906 3.01 -10.32 -28.69
N HIS A 907 3.97 -11.01 -29.31
CA HIS A 907 3.75 -11.75 -30.56
C HIS A 907 4.46 -13.11 -30.59
N CYS A 908 4.05 -13.96 -31.52
CA CYS A 908 4.77 -15.17 -31.92
C CYS A 908 5.06 -15.18 -33.43
N TRP A 909 6.23 -15.69 -33.82
CA TRP A 909 6.61 -15.96 -35.21
C TRP A 909 6.71 -17.47 -35.44
N SER A 910 5.93 -17.95 -36.40
CA SER A 910 5.76 -19.36 -36.77
C SER A 910 6.26 -19.65 -38.20
N ASP A 911 6.13 -20.91 -38.61
CA ASP A 911 6.30 -21.41 -39.97
C ASP A 911 5.44 -20.70 -41.04
N ARG A 912 4.41 -19.94 -40.65
CA ARG A 912 3.47 -19.24 -41.57
C ARG A 912 3.40 -17.73 -41.38
N GLY A 913 4.33 -17.12 -40.64
CA GLY A 913 4.30 -15.69 -40.33
C GLY A 913 3.98 -15.41 -38.85
N VAL A 914 3.42 -14.23 -38.59
CA VAL A 914 3.34 -13.64 -37.24
C VAL A 914 1.89 -13.51 -36.75
N PHE A 915 1.67 -13.87 -35.49
CA PHE A 915 0.40 -13.67 -34.79
C PHE A 915 0.60 -12.93 -33.45
N ASN A 916 -0.39 -12.12 -33.08
CA ASN A 916 -0.49 -11.49 -31.75
C ASN A 916 -0.83 -12.56 -30.70
N ILE A 917 -0.36 -12.37 -29.46
CA ILE A 917 -0.74 -13.18 -28.31
C ILE A 917 -2.07 -12.71 -27.69
N GLU A 918 -2.41 -11.43 -27.83
CA GLU A 918 -3.39 -10.73 -27.00
C GLU A 918 -4.68 -10.33 -27.76
N GLY A 919 -5.81 -10.28 -27.03
CA GLY A 919 -7.11 -9.77 -27.51
C GLY A 919 -7.33 -8.27 -27.30
N GLY A 920 -6.28 -7.54 -26.88
CA GLY A 920 -6.33 -6.12 -26.51
C GLY A 920 -4.94 -5.49 -26.37
N CYS A 921 -4.90 -4.19 -26.07
CA CYS A 921 -3.68 -3.42 -25.80
C CYS A 921 -3.64 -2.94 -24.34
N TYR A 922 -2.44 -2.71 -23.80
CA TYR A 922 -2.23 -2.23 -22.42
C TYR A 922 -1.31 -1.00 -22.37
N ALA A 923 -1.74 0.06 -23.06
CA ALA A 923 -1.00 1.30 -23.27
C ALA A 923 -0.68 2.04 -21.96
N LYS A 924 0.39 2.85 -21.97
CA LYS A 924 0.64 3.86 -20.93
C LYS A 924 -0.21 5.11 -21.18
N CYS A 925 -0.60 5.78 -20.09
CA CYS A 925 -1.42 7.00 -20.14
C CYS A 925 -0.65 8.29 -19.83
N ILE A 926 0.54 8.23 -19.22
CA ILE A 926 1.34 9.41 -18.87
C ILE A 926 1.64 10.28 -20.11
N GLY A 927 1.20 11.54 -20.07
CA GLY A 927 1.38 12.53 -21.15
C GLY A 927 0.55 12.26 -22.41
N LEU A 928 -0.45 11.37 -22.36
CA LEU A 928 -1.29 11.02 -23.50
C LEU A 928 -2.21 12.19 -23.90
N SER A 929 -2.26 12.51 -25.20
CA SER A 929 -3.23 13.47 -25.75
C SER A 929 -3.65 13.10 -27.17
N ALA A 930 -4.86 13.53 -27.56
CA ALA A 930 -5.44 13.27 -28.88
C ALA A 930 -4.55 13.78 -30.03
N ASP A 931 -3.83 14.89 -29.85
CA ASP A 931 -2.92 15.45 -30.87
C ASP A 931 -1.67 14.58 -31.14
N LYS A 932 -1.25 13.78 -30.15
CA LYS A 932 -0.02 12.96 -30.22
C LYS A 932 -0.34 11.53 -30.69
N GLU A 933 -1.33 10.91 -30.07
CA GLU A 933 -1.65 9.49 -30.20
C GLU A 933 -3.19 9.29 -30.26
N PRO A 934 -3.85 9.79 -31.33
CA PRO A 934 -5.31 9.85 -31.43
C PRO A 934 -5.98 8.49 -31.32
N ASP A 935 -5.41 7.44 -31.94
CA ASP A 935 -6.00 6.10 -31.92
C ASP A 935 -6.08 5.54 -30.49
N ILE A 936 -5.01 5.71 -29.71
CA ILE A 936 -4.94 5.30 -28.30
C ILE A 936 -5.93 6.12 -27.47
N TYR A 937 -6.00 7.44 -27.68
CA TYR A 937 -6.93 8.32 -26.98
C TYR A 937 -8.41 7.95 -27.27
N ASN A 938 -8.73 7.71 -28.54
CA ASN A 938 -10.07 7.31 -29.00
C ASN A 938 -10.44 5.86 -28.64
N ALA A 939 -9.46 5.04 -28.24
CA ALA A 939 -9.71 3.74 -27.65
C ALA A 939 -10.22 3.84 -26.19
N ILE A 940 -9.99 4.96 -25.49
CA ILE A 940 -10.40 5.13 -24.08
C ILE A 940 -11.89 5.49 -23.99
N LYS A 941 -12.75 4.46 -23.99
CA LYS A 941 -14.22 4.55 -23.91
C LYS A 941 -14.82 3.47 -23.01
N PHE A 942 -16.15 3.43 -22.87
CA PHE A 942 -16.84 2.32 -22.18
C PHE A 942 -16.33 0.96 -22.64
N GLY A 943 -16.08 0.06 -21.69
CA GLY A 943 -15.38 -1.22 -21.87
C GLY A 943 -13.87 -1.17 -21.65
N SER A 944 -13.26 0.01 -21.70
CA SER A 944 -11.84 0.21 -21.33
C SER A 944 -11.68 0.33 -19.81
N ILE A 945 -10.48 0.04 -19.32
CA ILE A 945 -10.09 0.32 -17.93
C ILE A 945 -8.94 1.32 -17.92
N LEU A 946 -8.99 2.29 -17.02
CA LEU A 946 -7.88 3.17 -16.67
C LEU A 946 -7.35 2.78 -15.28
N GLU A 947 -6.11 2.30 -15.21
CA GLU A 947 -5.49 1.84 -13.97
C GLU A 947 -4.58 2.94 -13.40
N ASN A 948 -4.84 3.30 -12.14
CA ASN A 948 -4.11 4.28 -11.32
C ASN A 948 -4.02 5.71 -11.90
N VAL A 949 -4.95 6.12 -12.78
CA VAL A 949 -5.08 7.51 -13.24
C VAL A 949 -5.70 8.40 -12.15
N VAL A 950 -5.46 9.71 -12.25
CA VAL A 950 -6.18 10.72 -11.47
C VAL A 950 -7.23 11.38 -12.38
N PHE A 951 -8.39 11.72 -11.81
CA PHE A 951 -9.47 12.41 -12.51
C PHE A 951 -10.14 13.43 -11.58
N ASP A 952 -10.67 14.49 -12.18
CA ASP A 952 -11.42 15.53 -11.46
C ASP A 952 -12.75 14.95 -10.91
N PRO A 953 -13.06 15.12 -9.61
CA PRO A 953 -14.17 14.42 -8.96
C PRO A 953 -15.57 14.90 -9.40
N GLU A 954 -15.69 16.09 -9.99
CA GLU A 954 -16.97 16.64 -10.45
C GLU A 954 -17.20 16.35 -11.94
N THR A 955 -16.27 16.75 -12.80
CA THR A 955 -16.36 16.59 -14.26
C THR A 955 -16.00 15.19 -14.76
N ARG A 956 -15.31 14.39 -13.94
CA ARG A 956 -14.76 13.06 -14.28
C ARG A 956 -13.71 13.06 -15.38
N THR A 957 -13.19 14.24 -15.74
CA THR A 957 -12.10 14.41 -16.71
C THR A 957 -10.81 13.84 -16.14
N VAL A 958 -10.14 12.97 -16.90
CA VAL A 958 -8.85 12.37 -16.52
C VAL A 958 -7.73 13.38 -16.75
N ASP A 959 -6.85 13.53 -15.76
CA ASP A 959 -5.58 14.21 -15.97
C ASP A 959 -4.52 13.15 -16.34
N TYR A 960 -3.98 13.26 -17.55
CA TYR A 960 -2.97 12.35 -18.09
C TYR A 960 -1.54 12.78 -17.77
N ASP A 961 -1.33 14.00 -17.26
CA ASP A 961 -0.04 14.49 -16.76
C ASP A 961 0.10 14.34 -15.22
N ASP A 962 -1.00 14.10 -14.49
CA ASP A 962 -0.96 13.78 -13.06
C ASP A 962 -0.42 12.35 -12.78
N ILE A 963 0.74 12.33 -12.11
CA ILE A 963 1.49 11.13 -11.72
C ILE A 963 1.50 10.88 -10.20
N THR A 964 0.62 11.54 -9.43
CA THR A 964 0.64 11.49 -7.95
C THR A 964 0.36 10.10 -7.37
N LEU A 965 -0.27 9.20 -8.14
CA LEU A 965 -0.39 7.78 -7.81
C LEU A 965 0.77 6.95 -8.37
N THR A 966 1.21 7.22 -9.61
CA THR A 966 2.30 6.52 -10.31
C THR A 966 2.60 7.18 -11.67
N GLU A 967 3.82 7.01 -12.20
CA GLU A 967 4.15 7.28 -13.62
C GLU A 967 3.84 6.10 -14.55
N ASN A 968 3.38 4.97 -13.99
CA ASN A 968 2.90 3.80 -14.73
C ASN A 968 1.37 3.78 -14.77
N THR A 969 0.75 4.93 -15.06
CA THR A 969 -0.68 5.00 -15.41
C THR A 969 -0.92 4.24 -16.71
N ARG A 970 -2.06 3.54 -16.80
CA ARG A 970 -2.34 2.60 -17.90
C ARG A 970 -3.78 2.68 -18.40
N CYS A 971 -3.98 2.30 -19.66
CA CYS A 971 -5.28 1.91 -20.18
C CYS A 971 -5.24 0.49 -20.75
N ALA A 972 -6.25 -0.32 -20.42
CA ALA A 972 -6.45 -1.66 -20.97
C ALA A 972 -7.76 -1.70 -21.77
N TYR A 973 -7.68 -1.97 -23.08
CA TYR A 973 -8.83 -1.95 -23.99
C TYR A 973 -8.79 -3.09 -25.03
N PRO A 974 -9.95 -3.58 -25.52
CA PRO A 974 -10.04 -4.56 -26.60
C PRO A 974 -9.36 -4.10 -27.90
N ILE A 975 -8.77 -5.02 -28.67
CA ILE A 975 -7.96 -4.70 -29.86
C ILE A 975 -8.77 -3.98 -30.95
N GLU A 976 -10.07 -4.29 -31.03
CA GLU A 976 -11.06 -3.69 -31.92
C GLU A 976 -11.43 -2.23 -31.57
N TYR A 977 -10.87 -1.66 -30.50
CA TYR A 977 -11.06 -0.24 -30.18
C TYR A 977 -10.08 0.68 -30.93
N ILE A 978 -9.03 0.12 -31.53
CA ILE A 978 -8.16 0.75 -32.52
C ILE A 978 -8.73 0.44 -33.91
N GLU A 979 -9.11 1.45 -34.68
CA GLU A 979 -9.85 1.28 -35.95
C GLU A 979 -9.01 0.59 -37.03
N ASN A 980 -7.71 0.87 -37.09
CA ASN A 980 -6.79 0.31 -38.08
C ASN A 980 -6.15 -1.02 -37.63
N THR A 981 -6.91 -1.89 -36.96
CA THR A 981 -6.44 -3.21 -36.49
C THR A 981 -6.74 -4.31 -37.52
N LYS A 982 -5.78 -5.20 -37.75
CA LYS A 982 -5.98 -6.43 -38.53
C LYS A 982 -6.71 -7.46 -37.66
N ILE A 983 -7.95 -7.82 -38.02
CA ILE A 983 -8.72 -8.88 -37.35
C ILE A 983 -9.01 -10.00 -38.37
N PRO A 984 -8.67 -11.28 -38.09
CA PRO A 984 -7.91 -11.75 -36.94
C PRO A 984 -6.46 -11.23 -36.93
N CYS A 985 -5.85 -11.14 -35.74
CA CYS A 985 -4.52 -10.58 -35.54
C CYS A 985 -3.38 -11.55 -35.93
N VAL A 986 -3.46 -12.09 -37.15
CA VAL A 986 -2.52 -13.02 -37.77
C VAL A 986 -2.17 -12.51 -39.17
N SER A 987 -0.89 -12.36 -39.47
CA SER A 987 -0.42 -12.26 -40.86
C SER A 987 0.16 -13.59 -41.33
N SER A 988 -0.30 -14.03 -42.51
CA SER A 988 0.29 -15.14 -43.26
C SER A 988 1.58 -14.76 -43.99
N ASN A 989 2.03 -13.51 -43.86
CA ASN A 989 3.28 -13.00 -44.40
C ASN A 989 4.35 -13.01 -43.32
N HIS A 990 5.59 -13.25 -43.73
CA HIS A 990 6.74 -13.22 -42.82
C HIS A 990 7.28 -11.78 -42.75
N PRO A 991 7.77 -11.33 -41.58
CA PRO A 991 8.44 -10.05 -41.42
C PRO A 991 9.44 -9.76 -42.53
N THR A 992 9.31 -8.62 -43.19
CA THR A 992 10.30 -8.09 -44.15
C THR A 992 11.32 -7.19 -43.44
N ASN A 993 10.92 -6.63 -42.29
CA ASN A 993 11.71 -5.73 -41.45
C ASN A 993 11.61 -6.08 -39.96
N ILE A 994 12.75 -6.04 -39.27
CA ILE A 994 12.89 -6.08 -37.81
C ILE A 994 13.51 -4.76 -37.35
N VAL A 995 12.86 -4.05 -36.44
CA VAL A 995 13.34 -2.77 -35.89
C VAL A 995 13.61 -2.91 -34.40
N LEU A 996 14.87 -2.79 -34.00
CA LEU A 996 15.29 -2.73 -32.60
C LEU A 996 15.28 -1.26 -32.16
N LEU A 997 14.29 -0.86 -31.34
CA LEU A 997 14.20 0.48 -30.78
C LEU A 997 15.12 0.62 -29.56
N THR A 998 16.01 1.60 -29.61
CA THR A 998 16.80 2.04 -28.44
C THR A 998 16.48 3.51 -28.13
N CYS A 999 16.72 3.93 -26.90
CA CYS A 999 16.73 5.33 -26.49
C CYS A 999 18.10 5.62 -25.88
N ASP A 1000 19.07 6.00 -26.70
CA ASP A 1000 20.40 6.38 -26.20
C ASP A 1000 20.37 7.80 -25.62
N ALA A 1001 20.70 7.95 -24.33
CA ALA A 1001 20.79 9.25 -23.67
C ALA A 1001 22.21 9.85 -23.68
N ARG A 1002 23.24 9.12 -24.12
CA ARG A 1002 24.58 9.68 -24.42
C ARG A 1002 24.61 10.38 -25.79
N GLY A 1003 23.67 10.05 -26.67
CA GLY A 1003 23.49 10.69 -27.98
C GLY A 1003 24.54 10.29 -29.01
N VAL A 1004 25.19 9.14 -28.82
CA VAL A 1004 26.28 8.62 -29.64
C VAL A 1004 25.83 7.58 -30.65
N LEU A 1005 24.75 6.83 -30.42
CA LEU A 1005 24.24 5.87 -31.40
C LEU A 1005 23.59 6.57 -32.60
N PRO A 1006 23.83 6.11 -33.85
CA PRO A 1006 23.18 6.65 -35.04
C PRO A 1006 21.65 6.66 -34.94
N PRO A 1007 20.94 7.63 -35.57
CA PRO A 1007 19.48 7.62 -35.63
C PRO A 1007 18.93 6.31 -36.19
N ILE A 1008 19.67 5.73 -37.15
CA ILE A 1008 19.38 4.46 -37.79
C ILE A 1008 20.67 3.77 -38.23
N SER A 1009 20.73 2.46 -38.05
CA SER A 1009 21.76 1.59 -38.64
C SER A 1009 21.13 0.31 -39.18
N LYS A 1010 21.66 -0.20 -40.30
CA LYS A 1010 21.36 -1.55 -40.79
C LYS A 1010 22.28 -2.56 -40.10
N LEU A 1011 21.73 -3.70 -39.71
CA LEU A 1011 22.44 -4.78 -39.00
C LEU A 1011 22.63 -6.01 -39.90
N ASN A 1012 23.71 -6.76 -39.70
CA ASN A 1012 23.78 -8.16 -40.13
C ASN A 1012 23.12 -9.08 -39.07
N THR A 1013 23.09 -10.39 -39.34
CA THR A 1013 22.44 -11.38 -38.45
C THR A 1013 23.09 -11.40 -37.06
N GLU A 1014 24.42 -11.38 -37.02
CA GLU A 1014 25.24 -11.52 -35.82
C GLU A 1014 25.10 -10.29 -34.90
N GLN A 1015 25.13 -9.08 -35.50
CA GLN A 1015 24.82 -7.83 -34.82
C GLN A 1015 23.36 -7.78 -34.35
N THR A 1016 22.42 -8.35 -35.12
CA THR A 1016 21.01 -8.41 -34.70
C THR A 1016 20.88 -9.30 -33.47
N MET A 1017 21.50 -10.48 -33.44
CA MET A 1017 21.58 -11.32 -32.24
C MET A 1017 22.23 -10.55 -31.08
N PHE A 1018 23.39 -9.94 -31.28
CA PHE A 1018 24.13 -9.20 -30.25
C PHE A 1018 23.31 -8.05 -29.65
N HIS A 1019 22.69 -7.20 -30.48
CA HIS A 1019 21.87 -6.08 -30.02
C HIS A 1019 20.53 -6.53 -29.42
N PHE A 1020 19.93 -7.62 -29.92
CA PHE A 1020 18.73 -8.23 -29.34
C PHE A 1020 19.01 -8.80 -27.95
N ILE A 1021 20.07 -9.59 -27.78
CA ILE A 1021 20.51 -10.14 -26.48
C ILE A 1021 20.99 -9.03 -25.54
N SER A 1022 21.55 -7.93 -26.06
CA SER A 1022 21.90 -6.77 -25.23
C SER A 1022 20.65 -6.03 -24.73
N GLY A 1023 19.65 -5.82 -25.60
CA GLY A 1023 18.40 -5.13 -25.26
C GLY A 1023 18.62 -3.74 -24.66
N TYR A 1024 19.54 -2.97 -25.26
CA TYR A 1024 20.01 -1.69 -24.72
C TYR A 1024 19.01 -0.54 -24.92
N THR A 1025 18.81 0.23 -23.86
CA THR A 1025 18.17 1.56 -23.87
C THR A 1025 18.64 2.37 -22.67
N SER A 1026 18.23 3.62 -22.53
CA SER A 1026 18.37 4.40 -21.29
C SER A 1026 17.04 4.48 -20.55
N LYS A 1027 17.07 4.41 -19.21
CA LYS A 1027 16.01 4.97 -18.36
C LYS A 1027 16.20 6.47 -18.31
N MET A 1028 15.11 7.23 -18.25
CA MET A 1028 15.18 8.70 -18.17
C MET A 1028 15.15 9.17 -16.72
N ALA A 1029 15.71 10.35 -16.47
CA ALA A 1029 15.54 11.03 -15.18
C ALA A 1029 14.04 11.17 -14.85
N GLY A 1030 13.67 10.95 -13.58
CA GLY A 1030 12.28 10.89 -13.12
C GLY A 1030 11.66 9.50 -13.21
N THR A 1031 11.82 8.81 -14.35
CA THR A 1031 10.97 7.67 -14.77
C THR A 1031 10.95 6.41 -13.88
N GLU A 1032 11.78 6.35 -12.84
CA GLU A 1032 11.75 5.36 -11.76
C GLU A 1032 12.31 6.00 -10.47
N ASP A 1033 11.84 5.51 -9.32
CA ASP A 1033 12.21 6.01 -7.99
C ASP A 1033 13.73 5.98 -7.77
N GLY A 1034 14.34 7.15 -7.55
CA GLY A 1034 15.79 7.33 -7.38
C GLY A 1034 16.61 7.55 -8.67
N VAL A 1035 16.01 7.47 -9.87
CA VAL A 1035 16.71 7.74 -11.14
C VAL A 1035 16.72 9.25 -11.43
N ASN A 1036 17.71 9.96 -10.88
CA ASN A 1036 17.87 11.40 -11.06
C ASN A 1036 18.56 11.79 -12.39
N GLU A 1037 19.29 10.87 -13.03
CA GLU A 1037 20.01 11.10 -14.29
C GLU A 1037 19.75 9.96 -15.29
N PRO A 1038 19.76 10.22 -16.61
CA PRO A 1038 19.53 9.20 -17.63
C PRO A 1038 20.55 8.06 -17.56
N THR A 1039 20.07 6.85 -17.27
CA THR A 1039 20.92 5.71 -16.87
C THR A 1039 20.81 4.57 -17.87
N ALA A 1040 21.95 4.09 -18.37
CA ALA A 1040 22.03 2.95 -19.28
C ALA A 1040 21.37 1.69 -18.67
N THR A 1041 20.56 0.99 -19.46
CA THR A 1041 19.80 -0.19 -19.04
C THR A 1041 19.84 -1.23 -20.15
N PHE A 1042 20.13 -2.47 -19.77
CA PHE A 1042 20.16 -3.63 -20.65
C PHE A 1042 19.10 -4.61 -20.19
N SER A 1043 18.26 -5.08 -21.11
CA SER A 1043 17.17 -6.02 -20.82
C SER A 1043 17.05 -6.99 -21.99
N SER A 1044 17.78 -8.11 -21.92
CA SER A 1044 17.94 -9.08 -22.99
C SER A 1044 16.66 -9.52 -23.70
N CYS A 1045 16.77 -9.69 -25.02
CA CYS A 1045 15.66 -9.92 -25.96
C CYS A 1045 14.57 -8.83 -25.91
N PHE A 1046 14.92 -7.64 -25.39
CA PHE A 1046 13.99 -6.59 -24.93
C PHE A 1046 12.94 -7.09 -23.91
N ALA A 1047 13.15 -8.25 -23.29
CA ALA A 1047 12.12 -9.06 -22.62
C ALA A 1047 12.57 -9.72 -21.30
N GLN A 1048 13.79 -9.44 -20.81
CA GLN A 1048 14.45 -10.17 -19.72
C GLN A 1048 13.57 -10.57 -18.50
N PRO A 1049 12.62 -9.76 -17.98
CA PRO A 1049 11.76 -10.18 -16.88
C PRO A 1049 10.80 -11.36 -17.19
N PHE A 1050 10.57 -11.64 -18.47
CA PHE A 1050 9.57 -12.57 -19.00
C PHE A 1050 10.20 -13.82 -19.64
N LEU A 1051 11.47 -13.76 -20.05
CA LEU A 1051 12.19 -14.91 -20.61
C LEU A 1051 12.19 -16.10 -19.64
N ALA A 1052 11.82 -17.27 -20.13
CA ALA A 1052 11.89 -18.52 -19.37
C ALA A 1052 13.21 -19.28 -19.65
N LEU A 1053 13.67 -19.27 -20.90
CA LEU A 1053 14.87 -19.95 -21.38
C LEU A 1053 16.06 -18.99 -21.47
N HIS A 1054 17.25 -19.50 -21.78
CA HIS A 1054 18.45 -18.66 -21.95
C HIS A 1054 18.30 -17.73 -23.18
N PRO A 1055 18.70 -16.42 -23.13
CA PRO A 1055 18.52 -15.47 -24.22
C PRO A 1055 19.02 -15.95 -25.60
N MET A 1056 20.06 -16.78 -25.63
CA MET A 1056 20.61 -17.33 -26.88
C MET A 1056 19.59 -18.20 -27.64
N ARG A 1057 18.73 -18.96 -26.95
CA ARG A 1057 17.72 -19.83 -27.59
C ARG A 1057 16.80 -19.03 -28.52
N TYR A 1058 16.31 -17.88 -28.05
CA TYR A 1058 15.47 -16.96 -28.83
C TYR A 1058 16.25 -16.28 -29.95
N ALA A 1059 17.50 -15.86 -29.68
CA ALA A 1059 18.35 -15.21 -30.68
C ALA A 1059 18.70 -16.14 -31.85
N THR A 1060 19.00 -17.42 -31.58
CA THR A 1060 19.27 -18.42 -32.62
C THR A 1060 18.03 -18.72 -33.45
N MET A 1061 16.84 -18.79 -32.83
CA MET A 1061 15.58 -18.92 -33.55
C MET A 1061 15.28 -17.68 -34.42
N LEU A 1062 15.55 -16.46 -33.92
CA LEU A 1062 15.40 -15.22 -34.66
C LEU A 1062 16.33 -15.18 -35.88
N ALA A 1063 17.61 -15.53 -35.69
CA ALA A 1063 18.60 -15.61 -36.76
C ALA A 1063 18.23 -16.63 -37.85
N LYS A 1064 17.67 -17.79 -37.46
CA LYS A 1064 17.14 -18.78 -38.39
C LYS A 1064 16.05 -18.18 -39.28
N PHE A 1065 14.99 -17.63 -38.69
CA PHE A 1065 13.87 -17.03 -39.43
C PHE A 1065 14.34 -15.83 -40.29
N MET A 1066 15.26 -15.00 -39.79
CA MET A 1066 15.87 -13.92 -40.56
C MET A 1066 16.57 -14.42 -41.83
N SER A 1067 17.31 -15.53 -41.73
CA SER A 1067 18.02 -16.15 -42.86
C SER A 1067 17.05 -16.76 -43.87
N GLU A 1068 16.07 -17.54 -43.40
CA GLU A 1068 15.07 -18.22 -44.23
C GLU A 1068 14.18 -17.23 -45.01
N HIS A 1069 13.84 -16.09 -44.41
CA HIS A 1069 12.95 -15.08 -45.02
C HIS A 1069 13.66 -13.81 -45.53
N LYS A 1070 15.00 -13.75 -45.47
CA LYS A 1070 15.85 -12.65 -45.96
C LYS A 1070 15.49 -11.28 -45.39
N VAL A 1071 15.25 -11.25 -44.08
CA VAL A 1071 14.67 -10.11 -43.35
C VAL A 1071 15.70 -9.01 -43.12
N ASN A 1072 15.34 -7.75 -43.34
CA ASN A 1072 16.21 -6.62 -43.03
C ASN A 1072 16.10 -6.28 -41.54
N ALA A 1073 17.23 -6.19 -40.84
CA ALA A 1073 17.28 -5.80 -39.43
C ALA A 1073 17.89 -4.40 -39.24
N TRP A 1074 17.31 -3.66 -38.30
CA TRP A 1074 17.54 -2.23 -38.11
C TRP A 1074 17.72 -1.91 -36.63
N LEU A 1075 18.67 -1.03 -36.29
CA LEU A 1075 18.78 -0.41 -34.96
C LEU A 1075 18.35 1.05 -35.09
N LEU A 1076 17.23 1.42 -34.47
CA LEU A 1076 16.64 2.77 -34.55
C LEU A 1076 16.79 3.48 -33.20
N ASN A 1077 17.56 4.57 -33.17
CA ASN A 1077 17.74 5.39 -31.98
C ASN A 1077 16.65 6.45 -31.88
N THR A 1078 15.71 6.20 -30.97
CA THR A 1078 14.62 7.11 -30.58
C THR A 1078 15.02 8.07 -29.45
N GLY A 1079 16.27 8.02 -29.00
CA GLY A 1079 16.84 8.86 -27.95
C GLY A 1079 17.46 10.14 -28.50
N TRP A 1080 18.66 10.47 -28.03
CA TRP A 1080 19.42 11.66 -28.37
C TRP A 1080 20.37 11.42 -29.54
N VAL A 1081 20.77 12.49 -30.22
CA VAL A 1081 21.74 12.45 -31.34
C VAL A 1081 22.61 13.70 -31.28
N GLY A 1082 23.94 13.55 -31.44
CA GLY A 1082 24.89 14.66 -31.56
C GLY A 1082 25.27 15.36 -30.24
N ALA A 1083 24.54 15.12 -29.16
CA ALA A 1083 24.96 15.46 -27.79
C ALA A 1083 24.15 14.66 -26.77
N GLY A 1084 24.74 14.36 -25.62
CA GLY A 1084 24.06 13.68 -24.52
C GLY A 1084 22.98 14.52 -23.85
N ALA A 1085 22.00 13.85 -23.26
CA ALA A 1085 20.87 14.48 -22.58
C ALA A 1085 21.29 15.39 -21.41
N THR A 1086 22.34 15.00 -20.68
CA THR A 1086 22.93 15.79 -19.57
C THR A 1086 23.82 16.94 -20.06
N THR A 1087 24.30 16.90 -21.30
CA THR A 1087 25.12 17.95 -21.92
C THR A 1087 24.31 18.91 -22.81
N GLY A 1088 23.00 19.02 -22.57
CA GLY A 1088 22.10 19.93 -23.33
C GLY A 1088 21.65 19.43 -24.70
N GLY A 1089 21.90 18.16 -25.02
CA GLY A 1089 21.48 17.54 -26.28
C GLY A 1089 19.96 17.44 -26.42
N LYS A 1090 19.49 17.31 -27.66
CA LYS A 1090 18.07 17.19 -28.00
C LYS A 1090 17.74 15.75 -28.42
N ARG A 1091 16.54 15.29 -28.03
CA ARG A 1091 15.97 14.03 -28.51
C ARG A 1091 15.73 14.11 -30.02
N CYS A 1092 15.93 13.01 -30.73
CA CYS A 1092 15.67 12.88 -32.17
C CYS A 1092 14.20 13.29 -32.46
N PRO A 1093 13.95 14.27 -33.36
CA PRO A 1093 12.59 14.68 -33.69
C PRO A 1093 11.76 13.52 -34.27
N LEU A 1094 10.57 13.27 -33.71
CA LEU A 1094 9.66 12.19 -34.14
C LEU A 1094 9.34 12.23 -35.65
N LYS A 1095 9.38 13.42 -36.27
CA LYS A 1095 9.28 13.59 -37.73
C LYS A 1095 10.35 12.81 -38.49
N TYR A 1096 11.61 12.86 -38.03
CA TYR A 1096 12.71 12.11 -38.64
C TYR A 1096 12.58 10.61 -38.34
N THR A 1097 12.18 10.23 -37.12
CA THR A 1097 11.92 8.82 -36.79
C THR A 1097 10.84 8.20 -37.69
N ARG A 1098 9.72 8.91 -37.94
CA ARG A 1098 8.69 8.45 -38.88
C ARG A 1098 9.17 8.47 -40.34
N ALA A 1099 9.98 9.45 -40.75
CA ALA A 1099 10.56 9.48 -42.10
C ALA A 1099 11.53 8.30 -42.36
N ILE A 1100 12.32 7.90 -41.35
CA ILE A 1100 13.17 6.70 -41.42
C ILE A 1100 12.32 5.44 -41.56
N LEU A 1101 11.23 5.31 -40.78
CA LEU A 1101 10.32 4.18 -40.91
C LEU A 1101 9.63 4.13 -42.28
N ASP A 1102 9.21 5.28 -42.83
CA ASP A 1102 8.68 5.36 -44.19
C ASP A 1102 9.70 4.85 -45.23
N ALA A 1103 10.97 5.22 -45.11
CA ALA A 1103 12.05 4.77 -45.99
C ALA A 1103 12.45 3.28 -45.79
N ILE A 1104 12.19 2.71 -44.60
CA ILE A 1104 12.31 1.27 -44.32
C ILE A 1104 11.16 0.51 -44.99
N HIS A 1105 9.92 0.98 -44.84
CA HIS A 1105 8.73 0.35 -45.42
C HIS A 1105 8.70 0.44 -46.95
N SER A 1106 9.15 1.55 -47.56
CA SER A 1106 9.28 1.65 -49.02
C SER A 1106 10.44 0.82 -49.60
N GLY A 1107 11.32 0.29 -48.74
CA GLY A 1107 12.54 -0.41 -49.14
C GLY A 1107 13.55 0.47 -49.87
N GLU A 1108 13.44 1.80 -49.77
CA GLU A 1108 14.46 2.75 -50.24
C GLU A 1108 15.72 2.63 -49.38
N LEU A 1109 15.57 2.66 -48.05
CA LEU A 1109 16.71 2.61 -47.13
C LEU A 1109 17.47 1.29 -47.25
N ALA A 1110 16.77 0.18 -47.57
CA ALA A 1110 17.39 -1.12 -47.82
C ALA A 1110 18.36 -1.12 -49.02
N LYS A 1111 18.26 -0.13 -49.92
CA LYS A 1111 19.06 0.05 -51.16
C LYS A 1111 20.01 1.26 -51.09
N ALA A 1112 20.03 2.01 -49.98
CA ALA A 1112 20.86 3.20 -49.82
C ALA A 1112 22.37 2.86 -49.81
N GLU A 1113 23.22 3.87 -50.01
CA GLU A 1113 24.64 3.76 -49.70
C GLU A 1113 24.89 3.86 -48.18
N TYR A 1114 25.86 3.08 -47.69
CA TYR A 1114 26.22 3.02 -46.28
C TYR A 1114 27.69 3.43 -46.04
N GLU A 1115 27.96 3.90 -44.84
CA GLU A 1115 29.29 4.09 -44.26
C GLU A 1115 29.40 3.33 -42.93
N THR A 1116 30.59 2.82 -42.61
CA THR A 1116 30.81 2.08 -41.36
C THR A 1116 31.02 3.04 -40.20
N TYR A 1117 30.20 2.93 -39.16
CA TYR A 1117 30.38 3.61 -37.90
C TYR A 1117 31.37 2.83 -37.03
N GLU A 1118 32.55 3.42 -36.79
CA GLU A 1118 33.64 2.80 -36.04
C GLU A 1118 33.29 2.48 -34.58
N THR A 1119 34.12 1.67 -33.91
CA THR A 1119 33.86 1.04 -32.59
C THR A 1119 32.72 0.01 -32.62
N PHE A 1120 31.51 0.37 -33.06
CA PHE A 1120 30.35 -0.56 -33.08
C PHE A 1120 30.20 -1.34 -34.40
N ASN A 1121 30.97 -1.00 -35.45
CA ASN A 1121 30.91 -1.62 -36.79
C ASN A 1121 29.51 -1.57 -37.44
N LEU A 1122 28.69 -0.58 -37.07
CA LEU A 1122 27.31 -0.44 -37.56
C LEU A 1122 27.30 0.14 -38.97
N SER A 1123 26.39 -0.34 -39.83
CA SER A 1123 26.19 0.25 -41.16
C SER A 1123 25.24 1.44 -41.07
N VAL A 1124 25.74 2.67 -41.21
CA VAL A 1124 24.94 3.90 -41.18
C VAL A 1124 24.65 4.38 -42.60
N PRO A 1125 23.39 4.69 -42.97
CA PRO A 1125 23.07 5.19 -44.31
C PRO A 1125 23.63 6.60 -44.50
N LYS A 1126 24.21 6.88 -45.68
CA LYS A 1126 24.78 8.20 -46.00
C LYS A 1126 23.73 9.28 -46.18
N SER A 1127 22.52 8.90 -46.59
CA SER A 1127 21.36 9.78 -46.75
C SER A 1127 20.05 9.03 -46.51
N CYS A 1128 18.99 9.77 -46.18
CA CYS A 1128 17.66 9.22 -45.92
C CYS A 1128 16.57 10.24 -46.32
N PRO A 1129 15.52 9.85 -47.08
CA PRO A 1129 14.46 10.77 -47.47
C PRO A 1129 13.86 11.56 -46.29
N ASN A 1130 13.77 12.89 -46.45
CA ASN A 1130 13.22 13.83 -45.46
C ASN A 1130 13.96 13.92 -44.10
N VAL A 1131 15.20 13.42 -44.01
CA VAL A 1131 16.11 13.57 -42.86
C VAL A 1131 17.39 14.28 -43.33
N PRO A 1132 17.96 15.25 -42.59
CA PRO A 1132 19.23 15.87 -42.97
C PRO A 1132 20.40 14.90 -42.83
N ASP A 1133 21.23 14.78 -43.86
CA ASP A 1133 22.33 13.81 -43.93
C ASP A 1133 23.36 14.00 -42.81
N GLU A 1134 23.59 15.24 -42.36
CA GLU A 1134 24.49 15.55 -41.25
C GLU A 1134 24.05 14.96 -39.91
N VAL A 1135 22.76 14.63 -39.73
CA VAL A 1135 22.20 14.03 -38.51
C VAL A 1135 22.40 12.51 -38.49
N LEU A 1136 22.56 11.86 -39.64
CA LEU A 1136 22.60 10.40 -39.75
C LEU A 1136 23.87 9.79 -39.12
N ASN A 1137 24.99 10.52 -39.12
CA ASN A 1137 26.20 10.11 -38.41
C ASN A 1137 26.45 11.02 -37.19
N PRO A 1138 26.32 10.50 -35.95
CA PRO A 1138 26.53 11.26 -34.71
C PRO A 1138 27.90 11.94 -34.60
N ALA A 1139 28.94 11.41 -35.25
CA ALA A 1139 30.26 12.04 -35.30
C ALA A 1139 30.26 13.36 -36.10
N LYS A 1140 29.44 13.44 -37.16
CA LYS A 1140 29.23 14.64 -37.97
C LYS A 1140 28.29 15.63 -37.27
N ALA A 1141 27.33 15.11 -36.51
CA ALA A 1141 26.37 15.89 -35.72
C ALA A 1141 26.89 16.36 -34.34
N TRP A 1142 28.13 16.04 -33.97
CA TRP A 1142 28.55 16.21 -32.57
C TRP A 1142 28.72 17.68 -32.16
N THR A 1143 27.95 18.08 -31.16
CA THR A 1143 27.93 19.41 -30.53
C THR A 1143 28.06 19.33 -29.00
N GLY A 1144 28.29 18.14 -28.46
CA GLY A 1144 28.51 17.92 -27.03
C GLY A 1144 29.82 18.53 -26.54
N SER A 1145 29.85 18.96 -25.28
CA SER A 1145 31.04 19.52 -24.62
C SER A 1145 32.07 18.47 -24.20
N THR A 1146 31.69 17.19 -24.20
CA THR A 1146 32.59 16.04 -24.00
C THR A 1146 33.15 15.54 -25.34
N ASP A 1147 34.32 14.90 -25.32
CA ASP A 1147 34.83 14.21 -26.50
C ASP A 1147 33.90 13.05 -26.90
N PHE A 1148 33.51 13.04 -28.18
CA PHE A 1148 32.69 12.02 -28.79
C PHE A 1148 33.31 10.62 -28.63
N THR A 1149 34.61 10.49 -28.91
CA THR A 1149 35.32 9.19 -28.88
C THR A 1149 35.27 8.55 -27.50
N SER A 1150 35.40 9.37 -26.45
CA SER A 1150 35.26 8.97 -25.06
C SER A 1150 33.86 8.48 -24.72
N GLU A 1151 32.80 9.17 -25.16
CA GLU A 1151 31.41 8.75 -24.92
C GLU A 1151 31.02 7.48 -25.70
N VAL A 1152 31.50 7.33 -26.94
CA VAL A 1152 31.36 6.10 -27.72
C VAL A 1152 32.05 4.93 -27.02
N THR A 1153 33.29 5.13 -26.54
CA THR A 1153 34.06 4.09 -25.83
C THR A 1153 33.37 3.67 -24.53
N LYS A 1154 32.90 4.63 -23.73
CA LYS A 1154 32.12 4.36 -22.49
C LYS A 1154 30.86 3.53 -22.75
N LEU A 1155 30.16 3.76 -23.87
CA LEU A 1155 29.01 2.93 -24.22
C LEU A 1155 29.44 1.53 -24.69
N ALA A 1156 30.49 1.43 -25.49
CA ALA A 1156 31.03 0.17 -25.97
C ALA A 1156 31.48 -0.75 -24.81
N ASP A 1157 32.19 -0.21 -23.83
CA ASP A 1157 32.59 -0.95 -22.61
C ASP A 1157 31.36 -1.43 -21.81
N LEU A 1158 30.30 -0.62 -21.70
CA LEU A 1158 29.04 -1.03 -21.05
C LEU A 1158 28.32 -2.19 -21.77
N PHE A 1159 28.34 -2.21 -23.11
CA PHE A 1159 27.84 -3.34 -23.89
C PHE A 1159 28.69 -4.60 -23.63
N ASN A 1160 30.01 -4.47 -23.66
CA ASN A 1160 30.94 -5.58 -23.45
C ASN A 1160 30.83 -6.18 -22.04
N GLU A 1161 30.78 -5.35 -20.99
CA GLU A 1161 30.54 -5.81 -19.61
C GLU A 1161 29.17 -6.47 -19.44
N ASN A 1162 28.13 -5.97 -20.11
CA ASN A 1162 26.81 -6.59 -20.05
C ASN A 1162 26.77 -7.97 -20.74
N PHE A 1163 27.45 -8.14 -21.88
CA PHE A 1163 27.33 -9.35 -22.69
C PHE A 1163 28.01 -10.60 -22.08
N LYS A 1164 28.97 -10.42 -21.17
CA LYS A 1164 29.64 -11.52 -20.41
C LYS A 1164 28.67 -12.48 -19.70
N LYS A 1165 27.43 -12.04 -19.44
CA LYS A 1165 26.36 -12.84 -18.80
C LYS A 1165 25.80 -13.96 -19.69
N TYR A 1166 26.09 -13.92 -20.99
CA TYR A 1166 25.49 -14.79 -22.03
C TYR A 1166 26.55 -15.45 -22.93
N SER A 1167 27.83 -15.25 -22.63
CA SER A 1167 28.97 -15.71 -23.44
C SER A 1167 29.29 -17.19 -23.28
N ASP A 1168 28.64 -17.88 -22.34
CA ASP A 1168 28.70 -19.32 -22.12
C ASP A 1168 28.04 -20.13 -23.26
N GLN A 1169 27.04 -19.53 -23.93
CA GLN A 1169 26.33 -20.15 -25.06
C GLN A 1169 26.40 -19.32 -26.35
N ALA A 1170 27.06 -18.16 -26.34
CA ALA A 1170 27.22 -17.34 -27.54
C ALA A 1170 28.21 -17.96 -28.54
N THR A 1171 27.87 -17.90 -29.83
CA THR A 1171 28.78 -18.37 -30.88
C THR A 1171 29.93 -17.37 -31.10
N PRO A 1172 31.09 -17.81 -31.65
CA PRO A 1172 32.22 -16.93 -31.92
C PRO A 1172 31.87 -15.71 -32.80
N GLU A 1173 30.90 -15.86 -33.70
CA GLU A 1173 30.45 -14.82 -34.64
C GLU A 1173 29.63 -13.74 -33.92
N VAL A 1174 28.76 -14.13 -32.97
CA VAL A 1174 28.01 -13.19 -32.12
C VAL A 1174 28.94 -12.48 -31.14
N LEU A 1175 29.99 -13.15 -30.65
CA LEU A 1175 31.04 -12.52 -29.84
C LEU A 1175 31.90 -11.55 -30.68
N ALA A 1176 32.16 -11.86 -31.95
CA ALA A 1176 32.87 -10.97 -32.88
C ALA A 1176 32.04 -9.74 -33.30
N ALA A 1177 30.72 -9.78 -33.15
CA ALA A 1177 29.84 -8.62 -33.36
C ALA A 1177 29.86 -7.61 -32.20
N ALA A 1178 30.62 -7.87 -31.12
CA ALA A 1178 30.74 -6.97 -29.98
C ALA A 1178 31.57 -5.69 -30.29
N PRO A 1179 31.25 -4.55 -29.65
CA PRO A 1179 31.98 -3.28 -29.84
C PRO A 1179 33.49 -3.37 -29.56
N GLN A 1180 34.29 -2.87 -30.50
CA GLN A 1180 35.75 -2.97 -30.49
C GLN A 1180 36.38 -1.74 -29.80
N THR A 1181 36.71 -1.85 -28.52
CA THR A 1181 37.43 -0.79 -27.79
C THR A 1181 38.96 -0.96 -27.90
N LYS A 1182 39.69 0.16 -28.00
CA LYS A 1182 41.14 0.21 -28.31
C LYS A 1182 42.05 -0.19 -27.14
N SER A 1183 41.53 -0.97 -26.18
CA SER A 1183 42.18 -1.41 -24.94
C SER A 1183 42.59 -2.89 -24.93
N ALA A 1184 42.21 -3.67 -25.94
CA ALA A 1184 42.75 -5.02 -26.14
C ALA A 1184 44.28 -4.94 -26.43
N PRO A 1185 45.11 -5.84 -25.86
CA PRO A 1185 46.55 -5.79 -26.04
C PRO A 1185 46.96 -6.01 -27.50
N LYS A 1186 48.00 -5.31 -27.95
CA LYS A 1186 48.66 -5.62 -29.22
C LYS A 1186 49.09 -7.08 -29.21
N LYS A 1187 48.83 -7.82 -30.30
CA LYS A 1187 49.59 -9.04 -30.60
C LYS A 1187 51.06 -8.65 -30.70
N GLU A 1188 51.93 -9.35 -29.99
CA GLU A 1188 53.37 -9.23 -30.20
C GLU A 1188 53.71 -9.78 -31.59
N GLU A 1189 54.47 -9.01 -32.36
CA GLU A 1189 55.00 -9.47 -33.65
C GLU A 1189 56.14 -10.45 -33.36
N ALA A 1190 56.05 -11.68 -33.89
CA ALA A 1190 57.02 -12.72 -33.61
C ALA A 1190 58.42 -12.32 -34.12
N PRO A 1191 59.46 -12.31 -33.26
CA PRO A 1191 60.83 -12.07 -33.69
C PRO A 1191 61.29 -13.13 -34.70
N GLN A 1192 61.90 -12.70 -35.80
CA GLN A 1192 62.45 -13.62 -36.80
C GLN A 1192 63.66 -14.38 -36.24
N SER A 1193 63.73 -15.67 -36.58
CA SER A 1193 64.75 -16.60 -36.08
C SER A 1193 66.14 -16.39 -36.67
N ASN A 1194 67.15 -16.27 -35.82
CA ASN A 1194 68.56 -16.60 -36.07
C ASN A 1194 69.24 -16.83 -34.69
N GLY A 1195 70.00 -17.90 -34.42
CA GLY A 1195 70.28 -19.10 -35.20
C GLY A 1195 71.59 -19.77 -34.75
N THR A 1196 71.57 -21.08 -34.46
CA THR A 1196 72.73 -21.94 -34.07
C THR A 1196 73.43 -21.57 -32.74
N THR A 1197 74.09 -22.48 -32.00
CA THR A 1197 74.46 -23.90 -32.25
C THR A 1197 74.51 -24.70 -30.94
N GLU A 1198 74.43 -26.04 -31.03
CA GLU A 1198 74.98 -27.03 -30.07
C GLU A 1198 74.38 -27.13 -28.64
N SER A 1199 74.34 -28.29 -27.96
CA SER A 1199 74.75 -29.66 -28.33
C SER A 1199 73.88 -30.75 -27.63
N GLN A 1200 74.27 -32.01 -27.81
CA GLN A 1200 73.54 -33.26 -27.53
C GLN A 1200 73.30 -33.55 -26.03
N GLU A 1201 72.19 -34.23 -25.69
CA GLU A 1201 72.27 -35.60 -25.13
C GLU A 1201 70.94 -36.38 -25.20
N LYS A 1202 70.98 -37.68 -24.91
CA LYS A 1202 69.82 -38.60 -24.83
C LYS A 1202 69.73 -39.22 -23.42
N ALA A 1203 68.54 -39.30 -22.84
CA ALA A 1203 68.13 -40.43 -22.00
C ALA A 1203 66.60 -40.43 -21.76
N GLU A 1204 65.94 -41.54 -22.06
CA GLU A 1204 64.75 -41.97 -21.31
C GLU A 1204 65.25 -42.64 -20.01
N PRO A 1205 64.51 -42.58 -18.88
CA PRO A 1205 63.72 -43.77 -18.54
C PRO A 1205 62.42 -43.49 -17.74
N GLN A 1206 61.86 -44.55 -17.16
CA GLN A 1206 60.54 -44.67 -16.57
C GLN A 1206 60.50 -44.41 -15.05
N ALA A 1207 59.40 -43.82 -14.58
CA ALA A 1207 58.53 -44.29 -13.48
C ALA A 1207 59.07 -44.58 -12.05
N GLU A 1208 58.14 -45.13 -11.24
CA GLU A 1208 58.24 -45.63 -9.85
C GLU A 1208 58.27 -44.56 -8.72
N ALA A 1209 57.75 -44.80 -7.51
CA ALA A 1209 57.16 -46.03 -6.96
C ALA A 1209 55.88 -45.80 -6.13
N ALA A 1210 55.05 -46.83 -6.04
CA ALA A 1210 54.09 -47.07 -4.96
C ALA A 1210 54.43 -48.42 -4.28
N PRO A 1211 53.85 -48.77 -3.12
CA PRO A 1211 53.89 -50.14 -2.62
C PRO A 1211 52.50 -50.80 -2.52
N GLN A 1212 52.28 -51.82 -3.36
CA GLN A 1212 51.80 -53.19 -3.06
C GLN A 1212 50.70 -53.40 -1.99
N GLN A 1213 49.71 -54.31 -2.11
CA GLN A 1213 49.44 -55.47 -2.99
C GLN A 1213 47.93 -55.84 -2.82
N ASN A 1214 47.20 -56.68 -3.55
CA ASN A 1214 47.31 -57.53 -4.78
C ASN A 1214 45.84 -57.72 -5.29
N GLY A 1215 45.43 -58.50 -6.32
CA GLY A 1215 46.11 -59.43 -7.25
C GLY A 1215 45.11 -60.27 -8.09
N THR A 1216 45.65 -61.14 -8.96
CA THR A 1216 44.97 -62.23 -9.73
C THR A 1216 43.89 -61.93 -10.79
N ALA A 1217 44.27 -62.25 -12.04
CA ALA A 1217 43.53 -63.08 -13.02
C ALA A 1217 42.45 -62.49 -14.00
N ALA A 1218 42.92 -62.29 -15.24
CA ALA A 1218 42.41 -62.93 -16.48
C ALA A 1218 41.24 -62.34 -17.32
N GLN A 1219 41.63 -61.95 -18.55
CA GLN A 1219 41.06 -62.33 -19.87
C GLN A 1219 39.82 -61.61 -20.50
N THR A 1220 40.17 -60.80 -21.51
CA THR A 1220 39.69 -60.77 -22.92
C THR A 1220 38.28 -60.29 -23.34
N GLU A 1221 38.33 -59.29 -24.22
CA GLU A 1221 37.66 -59.17 -25.55
C GLU A 1221 36.30 -58.47 -25.76
N THR A 1222 36.37 -57.53 -26.71
CA THR A 1222 35.36 -57.10 -27.70
C THR A 1222 34.04 -56.42 -27.27
N ALA A 1223 33.85 -55.23 -27.82
CA ALA A 1223 32.56 -54.58 -28.12
C ALA A 1223 31.98 -55.14 -29.46
N PRO A 1224 30.82 -54.71 -30.01
CA PRO A 1224 29.97 -53.56 -29.61
C PRO A 1224 28.43 -53.80 -29.70
N SER A 1225 27.68 -52.69 -29.68
CA SER A 1225 26.41 -52.41 -30.40
C SER A 1225 25.11 -52.21 -29.59
N SER A 1226 24.47 -51.08 -29.91
CA SER A 1226 23.02 -50.76 -29.94
C SER A 1226 22.05 -51.37 -28.92
N SER A 1227 21.42 -50.47 -28.16
CA SER A 1227 19.98 -50.16 -28.33
C SER A 1227 19.73 -48.69 -28.04
#